data_AF-A0A493TSQ7-F1
#
_entry.id   AF-A0A493TSQ7-F1
#
_cell.length_a   1.000
_cell.length_b   1.000
_cell.length_c   1.000
_cell.angle_alpha   90.00
_cell.angle_beta   90.00
_cell.angle_gamma   90.00
#
_symmetry.space_group_name_H-M   'P 1'
#
loop_
_entity.id
_entity.type
_entity.pdbx_description
1 polymer ?
#
loop_
_entity_poly.entity_id
_entity_poly.type
_entity_poly.pdbx_seq_one_letter_code
_entity_poly.pdbx_strand_id
1 'polypeptide(L)'
;MAARWSSENVVVEFRDAQATAMSVDCLGQHAVLSGRRFLYIVNLDAPNEGHRKISRQSKWDIGAVQWNPHDSCSYYFAASSNQRVDLYKWKEGNGEVCTSLQGHTRVISDLDWAVFEPDLLVTSSVDTYIYIWDIKDTRKPTVSLSAVAGASQVKWNKKNANCLATSHDGDVRIWDKRKPSTAVEYLAAHLSKIHGLDWHPDNEYTLATSSQDNSVRFWDYRQPRKYLNILPCQVPVWKARYTPFSNGLVTVMVPQLRRENSLLLWNVFDLNTPVHTFVGHDDVVLEFQWRKQKEGSKDYQLVTWSRDQTLRMWRIDSQLQRLCANDILDGVDDLVDGISLLSEPDKTLHPQDSEPQHNSGHGDEEALKEDFLNDLLVGKKTDQLGLPQTLQQEFSLINVQIRNVNVEMDAVNRSCTVSVHCGNHRVRMLVMFPVQYPNNAAPSFQFINPTSITASMKAKLLKILKDTSLQKVKRNQSCLEPCLRQLVSWLESVVNQEDSTSSNPYALSNSVTPPLPTFARVSNAYGSYQDSNIPFPRTSGARFCGAGYLVYFTRPMTMHRAVSPTEPTPRSLSALSAYHSGLITPMKIRTETPGNLRLYSGSPTRSEKEQVSISSFYYKERKSRRWKSKREGTDTNNRPIKAAGKVIIQDISCLLPVHKLLGELYILNVNNIQETCQKNAASALAVGRRDLVQVWSLAMVATDLCLGPKSDPDLEIPWAQHPFGRQLLESLLAHYSQLHDVQTLAMLCSVFEAQSRLQGCPNSSGPFPQRASNLASHSRYV
;
A
#
# COMPACT_ATOMS: atom_id res chain seq x y z
N MET A 1 17.08 -13.95 35.93
CA MET A 1 18.18 -13.30 35.20
C MET A 1 17.64 -12.68 33.94
N ALA A 2 17.17 -11.43 34.02
CA ALA A 2 16.65 -10.67 32.90
C ALA A 2 17.77 -9.78 32.36
N ALA A 3 18.21 -10.00 31.13
CA ALA A 3 19.02 -9.03 30.42
C ALA A 3 18.10 -7.86 30.04
N ARG A 4 18.06 -6.85 30.91
CA ARG A 4 17.65 -5.50 30.54
C ARG A 4 18.66 -5.00 29.51
N TRP A 5 18.24 -4.81 28.27
CA TRP A 5 18.87 -3.82 27.40
C TRP A 5 18.11 -2.51 27.54
N SER A 6 18.46 -1.80 28.60
CA SER A 6 18.06 -0.43 28.88
C SER A 6 19.33 0.42 28.90
N SER A 7 19.67 1.03 27.75
CA SER A 7 20.63 2.16 27.69
C SER A 7 20.62 2.99 26.39
N GLU A 8 19.89 2.63 25.33
CA GLU A 8 20.10 3.26 23.99
C GLU A 8 18.92 4.06 23.41
N ASN A 9 17.73 3.99 24.00
CA ASN A 9 16.54 4.70 23.49
C ASN A 9 16.01 5.69 24.51
N VAL A 10 15.91 6.97 24.12
CA VAL A 10 15.32 8.01 24.95
C VAL A 10 13.80 7.99 24.75
N VAL A 11 13.05 7.90 25.84
CA VAL A 11 11.57 7.88 25.81
C VAL A 11 11.08 9.00 26.69
N VAL A 12 10.26 9.90 26.13
CA VAL A 12 9.65 11.01 26.87
C VAL A 12 8.15 11.03 26.61
N GLU A 13 7.39 11.12 27.69
CA GLU A 13 5.92 11.15 27.66
C GLU A 13 5.42 12.60 27.72
N PHE A 14 4.57 12.98 26.77
CA PHE A 14 3.95 14.30 26.67
C PHE A 14 2.45 14.21 26.89
N ARG A 15 2.06 13.97 28.16
CA ARG A 15 0.66 13.92 28.57
C ARG A 15 -0.07 15.21 28.14
N ASP A 16 -1.23 15.04 27.52
CA ASP A 16 -2.12 16.11 27.04
C ASP A 16 -1.66 16.86 25.79
N ALA A 17 -0.56 16.46 25.13
CA ALA A 17 -0.10 17.15 23.92
C ALA A 17 -1.04 16.95 22.71
N GLN A 18 -1.72 15.80 22.64
CA GLN A 18 -2.61 15.40 21.53
C GLN A 18 -2.09 15.82 20.14
N ALA A 19 -0.77 15.69 19.93
CA ALA A 19 -0.13 16.15 18.71
C ALA A 19 -0.36 15.16 17.56
N THR A 20 -0.70 15.68 16.38
CA THR A 20 -1.05 14.91 15.20
C THR A 20 0.07 14.81 14.18
N ALA A 21 1.01 15.77 14.18
CA ALA A 21 2.19 15.74 13.31
C ALA A 21 3.45 16.20 14.06
N MET A 22 4.61 15.75 13.57
CA MET A 22 5.93 16.06 14.12
C MET A 22 6.91 16.48 13.03
N SER A 23 7.83 17.39 13.35
CA SER A 23 9.02 17.63 12.53
C SER A 23 10.24 17.95 13.39
N VAL A 24 11.41 17.57 12.91
CA VAL A 24 12.71 17.82 13.54
C VAL A 24 13.40 18.97 12.83
N ASP A 25 14.02 19.85 13.62
CA ASP A 25 14.84 20.99 13.17
C ASP A 25 16.05 20.51 12.34
N CYS A 26 16.48 21.33 11.37
CA CYS A 26 17.64 21.02 10.54
C CYS A 26 18.92 20.85 11.36
N LEU A 27 19.14 21.58 12.45
CA LEU A 27 20.28 21.41 13.37
C LEU A 27 20.15 20.16 14.25
N GLY A 28 18.99 19.50 14.23
CA GLY A 28 18.67 18.36 15.07
C GLY A 28 18.57 18.71 16.55
N GLN A 29 18.46 19.98 16.95
CA GLN A 29 18.38 20.35 18.36
C GLN A 29 16.95 20.30 18.88
N HIS A 30 15.98 20.63 18.04
CA HIS A 30 14.58 20.73 18.44
C HIS A 30 13.67 19.80 17.63
N ALA A 31 12.54 19.43 18.23
CA ALA A 31 11.40 18.85 17.52
C ALA A 31 10.15 19.66 17.82
N VAL A 32 9.32 19.90 16.81
CA VAL A 32 7.98 20.44 16.98
C VAL A 32 6.96 19.30 16.97
N LEU A 33 6.18 19.19 18.04
CA LEU A 33 4.98 18.37 18.11
C LEU A 33 3.78 19.28 17.96
N SER A 34 2.96 19.02 16.96
CA SER A 34 1.90 19.93 16.55
C SER A 34 0.52 19.40 16.96
N GLY A 35 -0.10 20.06 17.93
CA GLY A 35 -1.45 19.76 18.40
C GLY A 35 -2.48 20.78 17.93
N ARG A 36 -3.75 20.49 18.21
CA ARG A 36 -4.88 21.35 17.83
C ARG A 36 -4.75 22.79 18.33
N ARG A 37 -4.46 22.93 19.63
CA ARG A 37 -4.43 24.21 20.34
C ARG A 37 -3.02 24.74 20.61
N PHE A 38 -2.03 23.86 20.62
CA PHE A 38 -0.67 24.20 21.01
C PHE A 38 0.32 23.52 20.08
N LEU A 39 1.44 24.20 19.81
CA LEU A 39 2.66 23.56 19.33
C LEU A 39 3.59 23.38 20.52
N TYR A 40 4.23 22.22 20.59
CA TYR A 40 5.16 21.86 21.65
C TYR A 40 6.54 21.76 21.03
N ILE A 41 7.45 22.65 21.41
CA ILE A 41 8.84 22.60 21.00
C ILE A 41 9.61 21.83 22.08
N VAL A 42 10.16 20.69 21.69
CA VAL A 42 10.92 19.77 22.54
C VAL A 42 12.39 19.93 22.20
N ASN A 43 13.24 20.10 23.22
CA ASN A 43 14.69 20.02 23.04
C ASN A 43 15.11 18.55 22.97
N LEU A 44 15.70 18.12 21.86
CA LEU A 44 16.13 16.73 21.65
C LEU A 44 17.43 16.38 22.36
N ASP A 45 18.21 17.36 22.80
CA ASP A 45 19.41 17.12 23.63
C ASP A 45 19.06 16.89 25.10
N ALA A 46 17.99 17.51 25.57
CA ALA A 46 17.50 17.37 26.93
C ALA A 46 15.97 17.20 26.93
N PRO A 47 15.43 16.10 26.37
CA PRO A 47 13.99 15.97 26.16
C PRO A 47 13.22 15.82 27.48
N ASN A 48 13.91 15.49 28.59
CA ASN A 48 13.34 15.42 29.93
C ASN A 48 13.19 16.79 30.62
N GLU A 49 13.83 17.86 30.13
CA GLU A 49 13.78 19.20 30.75
C GLU A 49 12.46 19.94 30.48
N GLY A 50 11.54 19.31 29.76
CA GLY A 50 10.22 19.84 29.42
C GLY A 50 10.16 20.46 28.03
N HIS A 51 9.01 21.02 27.68
CA HIS A 51 8.73 21.57 26.36
C HIS A 51 8.24 23.02 26.44
N ARG A 52 8.50 23.79 25.40
CA ARG A 52 7.94 25.13 25.23
C ARG A 52 6.63 25.04 24.45
N LYS A 53 5.62 25.84 24.85
CA LYS A 53 4.29 25.85 24.22
C LYS A 53 4.09 27.13 23.43
N ILE A 54 3.64 27.00 22.19
CA ILE A 54 3.15 28.12 21.38
C ILE A 54 1.64 27.96 21.25
N SER A 55 0.90 28.94 21.76
CA SER A 55 -0.57 28.93 21.71
C SER A 55 -1.08 29.24 20.31
N ARG A 56 -2.12 28.53 19.88
CA ARG A 56 -2.76 28.72 18.57
C ARG A 56 -4.21 29.10 18.71
N GLN A 57 -4.65 30.05 17.88
CA GLN A 57 -6.04 30.52 17.80
C GLN A 57 -6.88 29.72 16.77
N SER A 58 -6.43 28.52 16.38
CA SER A 58 -7.12 27.68 15.41
C SER A 58 -8.01 26.63 16.08
N LYS A 59 -9.16 26.36 15.47
CA LYS A 59 -10.06 25.26 15.89
C LYS A 59 -9.75 23.94 15.18
N TRP A 60 -8.82 23.93 14.24
CA TRP A 60 -8.50 22.77 13.39
C TRP A 60 -7.20 22.11 13.82
N ASP A 61 -7.15 20.79 13.69
CA ASP A 61 -5.93 20.00 13.88
C ASP A 61 -4.91 20.32 12.78
N ILE A 62 -3.63 20.07 13.09
CA ILE A 62 -2.53 20.29 12.15
C ILE A 62 -2.37 19.04 11.29
N GLY A 63 -2.46 19.22 9.97
CA GLY A 63 -2.36 18.12 9.00
C GLY A 63 -0.91 17.68 8.79
N ALA A 64 -0.02 18.66 8.59
CA ALA A 64 1.41 18.47 8.37
C ALA A 64 2.18 19.66 8.96
N VAL A 65 3.37 19.38 9.49
CA VAL A 65 4.32 20.36 9.99
C VAL A 65 5.71 20.01 9.46
N GLN A 66 6.49 20.99 9.00
CA GLN A 66 7.88 20.79 8.56
C GLN A 66 8.74 21.99 8.94
N TRP A 67 9.88 21.72 9.56
CA TRP A 67 10.97 22.67 9.71
C TRP A 67 11.66 22.92 8.38
N ASN A 68 12.16 24.14 8.22
CA ASN A 68 12.97 24.48 7.06
C ASN A 68 14.30 23.70 7.15
N PRO A 69 14.70 22.95 6.10
CA PRO A 69 15.89 22.11 6.13
C PRO A 69 17.21 22.89 6.02
N HIS A 70 17.16 24.20 5.75
CA HIS A 70 18.34 25.04 5.53
C HIS A 70 18.84 25.68 6.82
N ASP A 71 20.15 25.60 7.08
CA ASP A 71 20.76 26.16 8.30
C ASP A 71 20.56 27.69 8.43
N SER A 72 20.55 28.41 7.30
CA SER A 72 20.32 29.87 7.25
C SER A 72 18.90 30.29 7.66
N CYS A 73 17.93 29.41 7.45
CA CYS A 73 16.52 29.60 7.80
C CYS A 73 16.06 28.57 8.84
N SER A 74 17.00 28.01 9.60
CA SER A 74 16.77 26.98 10.61
C SER A 74 15.63 27.36 11.54
N TYR A 75 15.56 28.62 11.96
CA TYR A 75 14.52 29.15 12.84
C TYR A 75 13.10 29.21 12.23
N TYR A 76 12.86 28.83 10.98
CA TYR A 76 11.53 28.81 10.36
C TYR A 76 10.94 27.40 10.29
N PHE A 77 9.65 27.29 10.58
CA PHE A 77 8.87 26.09 10.28
C PHE A 77 7.45 26.43 9.83
N ALA A 78 6.86 25.53 9.04
CA ALA A 78 5.52 25.69 8.49
C ALA A 78 4.57 24.65 9.10
N ALA A 79 3.36 25.08 9.48
CA ALA A 79 2.30 24.18 9.96
C ALA A 79 1.00 24.41 9.19
N SER A 80 0.46 23.36 8.58
CA SER A 80 -0.82 23.40 7.87
C SER A 80 -1.99 23.20 8.83
N SER A 81 -3.06 23.96 8.64
CA SER A 81 -4.29 23.87 9.42
C SER A 81 -5.48 24.10 8.52
N ASN A 82 -6.15 23.01 8.18
CA ASN A 82 -7.23 23.00 7.20
C ASN A 82 -6.78 23.62 5.86
N GLN A 83 -7.25 24.81 5.50
CA GLN A 83 -6.95 25.48 4.21
C GLN A 83 -5.78 26.47 4.26
N ARG A 84 -5.19 26.68 5.45
CA ARG A 84 -4.17 27.70 5.72
C ARG A 84 -2.86 27.03 6.12
N VAL A 85 -1.73 27.63 5.76
CA VAL A 85 -0.43 27.31 6.37
C VAL A 85 0.04 28.50 7.18
N ASP A 86 0.37 28.28 8.44
CA ASP A 86 0.98 29.30 9.30
C ASP A 86 2.51 29.08 9.30
N LEU A 87 3.27 30.15 9.03
CA LEU A 87 4.72 30.16 9.13
C LEU A 87 5.13 30.70 10.50
N TYR A 88 5.90 29.90 11.23
CA TYR A 88 6.38 30.21 12.57
C TYR A 88 7.87 30.49 12.56
N LYS A 89 8.27 31.45 13.40
CA LYS A 89 9.66 31.81 13.64
C LYS A 89 10.02 31.44 15.07
N TRP A 90 10.99 30.55 15.24
CA TRP A 90 11.51 30.10 16.52
C TRP A 90 12.90 30.70 16.79
N LYS A 91 12.98 31.72 17.64
CA LYS A 91 14.25 32.33 18.06
C LYS A 91 14.25 32.57 19.56
N GLU A 92 15.42 32.41 20.19
CA GLU A 92 15.65 32.76 21.59
C GLU A 92 14.67 32.11 22.59
N GLY A 93 14.16 30.91 22.25
CA GLY A 93 13.23 30.17 23.11
C GLY A 93 11.77 30.64 23.02
N ASN A 94 11.44 31.56 22.12
CA ASN A 94 10.09 32.00 21.82
C ASN A 94 9.71 31.70 20.37
N GLY A 95 8.45 31.33 20.18
CA GLY A 95 7.88 31.02 18.88
C GLY A 95 6.73 31.95 18.55
N GLU A 96 6.87 32.69 17.46
CA GLU A 96 5.86 33.64 17.00
C GLU A 96 5.36 33.26 15.60
N VAL A 97 4.07 33.55 15.33
CA VAL A 97 3.51 33.44 13.99
C VAL A 97 3.97 34.64 13.19
N CYS A 98 4.69 34.41 12.10
CA CYS A 98 5.19 35.48 11.23
C CYS A 98 4.15 35.87 10.19
N THR A 99 3.66 34.90 9.43
CA THR A 99 2.73 35.11 8.32
C THR A 99 1.94 33.84 8.03
N SER A 100 0.88 33.95 7.23
CA SER A 100 0.04 32.80 6.89
C SER A 100 -0.22 32.78 5.39
N LEU A 101 -0.03 31.61 4.78
CA LEU A 101 -0.29 31.33 3.38
C LEU A 101 -1.74 30.86 3.22
N GLN A 102 -2.47 31.52 2.32
CA GLN A 102 -3.86 31.18 2.01
C GLN A 102 -4.08 31.20 0.50
N GLY A 103 -4.69 30.14 -0.01
CA GLY A 103 -5.00 29.99 -1.43
C GLY A 103 -5.78 28.72 -1.72
N HIS A 104 -5.55 27.67 -0.94
CA HIS A 104 -6.29 26.41 -1.06
C HIS A 104 -7.76 26.58 -0.67
N THR A 105 -8.64 25.89 -1.42
CA THR A 105 -10.10 25.91 -1.19
C THR A 105 -10.58 24.70 -0.37
N ARG A 106 -9.70 23.70 -0.17
CA ARG A 106 -9.94 22.51 0.65
C ARG A 106 -8.75 22.23 1.57
N VAL A 107 -8.89 21.20 2.39
CA VAL A 107 -7.88 20.77 3.36
C VAL A 107 -6.55 20.50 2.65
N ILE A 108 -5.49 21.12 3.16
CA ILE A 108 -4.11 20.86 2.81
C ILE A 108 -3.74 19.49 3.39
N SER A 109 -3.28 18.59 2.52
CA SER A 109 -2.98 17.21 2.88
C SER A 109 -1.52 17.03 3.31
N ASP A 110 -0.58 17.74 2.67
CA ASP A 110 0.84 17.64 2.97
C ASP A 110 1.58 18.94 2.56
N LEU A 111 2.79 19.11 3.08
CA LEU A 111 3.68 20.22 2.75
C LEU A 111 5.15 19.79 2.79
N ASP A 112 5.99 20.47 2.02
CA ASP A 112 7.42 20.16 1.93
C ASP A 112 8.24 21.41 1.56
N TRP A 113 9.44 21.56 2.12
CA TRP A 113 10.35 22.66 1.77
C TRP A 113 11.24 22.27 0.60
N ALA A 114 11.59 23.23 -0.25
CA ALA A 114 12.54 22.98 -1.32
C ALA A 114 13.95 22.75 -0.74
N VAL A 115 14.61 21.70 -1.21
CA VAL A 115 15.94 21.27 -0.70
C VAL A 115 17.05 22.25 -1.10
N PHE A 116 16.91 22.94 -2.22
CA PHE A 116 17.95 23.84 -2.77
C PHE A 116 17.64 25.32 -2.57
N GLU A 117 16.38 25.68 -2.35
CA GLU A 117 15.94 27.07 -2.22
C GLU A 117 15.24 27.25 -0.86
N PRO A 118 15.81 28.01 0.09
CA PRO A 118 15.27 28.12 1.44
C PRO A 118 13.93 28.84 1.52
N ASP A 119 13.63 29.65 0.50
CA ASP A 119 12.44 30.49 0.46
C ASP A 119 11.21 29.77 -0.10
N LEU A 120 11.37 28.59 -0.72
CA LEU A 120 10.27 27.90 -1.38
C LEU A 120 9.64 26.80 -0.52
N LEU A 121 8.33 26.85 -0.38
CA LEU A 121 7.49 25.84 0.26
C LEU A 121 6.44 25.33 -0.73
N VAL A 122 6.27 24.01 -0.84
CA VAL A 122 5.17 23.42 -1.60
C VAL A 122 4.07 22.92 -0.68
N THR A 123 2.82 23.14 -1.08
CA THR A 123 1.63 22.66 -0.37
C THR A 123 0.73 21.87 -1.32
N SER A 124 0.22 20.73 -0.88
CA SER A 124 -0.69 19.89 -1.65
C SER A 124 -2.06 19.81 -0.98
N SER A 125 -3.14 19.82 -1.77
CA SER A 125 -4.50 19.87 -1.24
C SER A 125 -5.47 18.93 -1.94
N VAL A 126 -6.56 18.62 -1.24
CA VAL A 126 -7.71 17.86 -1.77
C VAL A 126 -8.48 18.66 -2.82
N ASP A 127 -8.19 19.96 -3.00
CA ASP A 127 -8.76 20.81 -4.04
C ASP A 127 -8.16 20.61 -5.44
N THR A 128 -7.28 19.61 -5.60
CA THR A 128 -6.57 19.25 -6.85
C THR A 128 -5.41 20.16 -7.23
N TYR A 129 -5.21 21.26 -6.50
CA TYR A 129 -4.09 22.17 -6.71
C TYR A 129 -2.90 21.81 -5.81
N ILE A 130 -1.71 22.09 -6.34
CA ILE A 130 -0.45 22.10 -5.62
C ILE A 130 0.14 23.49 -5.82
N TYR A 131 0.40 24.19 -4.72
CA TYR A 131 0.94 25.54 -4.75
C TYR A 131 2.39 25.55 -4.28
N ILE A 132 3.23 26.26 -5.02
CA ILE A 132 4.59 26.60 -4.61
C ILE A 132 4.57 28.06 -4.16
N TRP A 133 4.95 28.28 -2.92
CA TRP A 133 4.97 29.57 -2.24
C TRP A 133 6.39 30.04 -2.08
N ASP A 134 6.61 31.33 -2.33
CA ASP A 134 7.78 32.03 -1.84
C ASP A 134 7.43 32.66 -0.48
N ILE A 135 8.18 32.35 0.58
CA ILE A 135 7.95 32.91 1.90
C ILE A 135 8.22 34.42 1.99
N LYS A 136 8.93 34.98 1.01
CA LYS A 136 9.14 36.43 0.89
C LYS A 136 7.93 37.16 0.32
N ASP A 137 7.13 36.51 -0.54
CA ASP A 137 5.86 37.05 -1.05
C ASP A 137 4.70 36.09 -0.76
N THR A 138 4.12 36.23 0.43
CA THR A 138 3.06 35.33 0.92
C THR A 138 1.66 35.65 0.40
N ARG A 139 1.51 36.70 -0.41
CA ARG A 139 0.19 37.17 -0.88
C ARG A 139 -0.43 36.25 -1.92
N LYS A 140 0.39 35.53 -2.68
CA LYS A 140 -0.04 34.62 -3.74
C LYS A 140 0.99 33.51 -3.93
N PRO A 141 0.58 32.34 -4.43
CA PRO A 141 1.53 31.31 -4.82
C PRO A 141 2.35 31.78 -6.02
N THR A 142 3.65 31.49 -6.02
CA THR A 142 4.57 31.77 -7.13
C THR A 142 4.27 30.88 -8.32
N VAL A 143 3.94 29.61 -8.05
CA VAL A 143 3.56 28.63 -9.07
C VAL A 143 2.33 27.86 -8.62
N SER A 144 1.42 27.60 -9.56
CA SER A 144 0.24 26.77 -9.37
C SER A 144 0.30 25.58 -10.32
N LEU A 145 0.30 24.38 -9.77
CA LEU A 145 0.19 23.11 -10.49
C LEU A 145 -1.21 22.53 -10.22
N SER A 146 -1.78 21.86 -11.22
CA SER A 146 -3.12 21.29 -11.09
C SER A 146 -3.18 19.86 -11.61
N ALA A 147 -3.80 18.97 -10.84
CA ALA A 147 -4.06 17.60 -11.25
C ALA A 147 -5.57 17.32 -11.37
N VAL A 148 -5.94 16.15 -11.91
CA VAL A 148 -7.36 15.76 -12.04
C VAL A 148 -7.94 15.31 -10.69
N ALA A 149 -7.10 14.75 -9.83
CA ALA A 149 -7.46 14.25 -8.51
C ALA A 149 -6.71 15.01 -7.41
N GLY A 150 -7.29 15.03 -6.20
CA GLY A 150 -6.68 15.68 -5.03
C GLY A 150 -5.31 15.09 -4.70
N ALA A 151 -4.36 15.93 -4.30
CA ALA A 151 -3.00 15.51 -3.99
C ALA A 151 -2.88 15.16 -2.50
N SER A 152 -2.49 13.92 -2.20
CA SER A 152 -2.37 13.39 -0.82
C SER A 152 -1.00 13.57 -0.18
N GLN A 153 0.08 13.51 -0.96
CA GLN A 153 1.46 13.74 -0.50
C GLN A 153 2.20 14.59 -1.53
N VAL A 154 3.19 15.34 -1.07
CA VAL A 154 4.11 16.09 -1.94
C VAL A 154 5.52 16.07 -1.38
N LYS A 155 6.49 15.82 -2.28
CA LYS A 155 7.92 15.84 -1.92
C LYS A 155 8.79 16.45 -3.01
N TRP A 156 9.68 17.36 -2.61
CA TRP A 156 10.73 17.88 -3.47
C TRP A 156 11.81 16.83 -3.72
N ASN A 157 12.37 16.83 -4.92
CA ASN A 157 13.50 15.99 -5.24
C ASN A 157 14.75 16.46 -4.47
N LYS A 158 15.52 15.51 -3.94
CA LYS A 158 16.71 15.76 -3.10
C LYS A 158 17.96 16.12 -3.91
N LYS A 159 17.96 15.87 -5.22
CA LYS A 159 19.09 16.12 -6.14
C LYS A 159 18.77 17.12 -7.25
N ASN A 160 17.50 17.22 -7.66
CA ASN A 160 17.07 18.11 -8.73
C ASN A 160 16.20 19.26 -8.19
N ALA A 161 16.73 20.49 -8.22
CA ALA A 161 16.08 21.69 -7.66
C ALA A 161 14.75 22.09 -8.30
N ASN A 162 14.44 21.58 -9.50
CA ASN A 162 13.22 21.93 -10.23
C ASN A 162 12.15 20.84 -10.14
N CYS A 163 12.48 19.65 -9.65
CA CYS A 163 11.63 18.47 -9.72
C CYS A 163 10.89 18.23 -8.40
N LEU A 164 9.60 17.90 -8.48
CA LEU A 164 8.80 17.48 -7.33
C LEU A 164 7.87 16.33 -7.72
N ALA A 165 7.51 15.49 -6.75
CA ALA A 165 6.55 14.41 -6.93
C ALA A 165 5.30 14.65 -6.08
N THR A 166 4.13 14.33 -6.64
CA THR A 166 2.84 14.41 -5.95
C THR A 166 2.09 13.09 -6.08
N SER A 167 1.48 12.61 -4.99
CA SER A 167 0.62 11.42 -5.02
C SER A 167 -0.86 11.79 -5.11
N HIS A 168 -1.62 11.04 -5.91
CA HIS A 168 -3.04 11.25 -6.19
C HIS A 168 -3.76 9.91 -6.16
N ASP A 169 -4.35 9.56 -5.03
CA ASP A 169 -4.88 8.21 -4.79
C ASP A 169 -3.81 7.14 -5.10
N GLY A 170 -3.95 6.36 -6.17
CA GLY A 170 -2.98 5.32 -6.59
C GLY A 170 -1.89 5.79 -7.54
N ASP A 171 -1.94 7.05 -7.98
CA ASP A 171 -1.07 7.59 -9.01
C ASP A 171 0.01 8.51 -8.42
N VAL A 172 1.15 8.61 -9.09
CA VAL A 172 2.18 9.61 -8.80
C VAL A 172 2.43 10.45 -10.06
N ARG A 173 2.55 11.75 -9.88
CA ARG A 173 2.91 12.71 -10.93
C ARG A 173 4.22 13.37 -10.59
N ILE A 174 5.10 13.46 -11.58
CA ILE A 174 6.37 14.17 -11.48
C ILE A 174 6.23 15.50 -12.19
N TRP A 175 6.64 16.58 -11.53
CA TRP A 175 6.49 17.94 -12.01
C TRP A 175 7.84 18.63 -12.11
N ASP A 176 7.96 19.52 -13.08
CA ASP A 176 9.07 20.48 -13.19
C ASP A 176 8.50 21.87 -12.93
N LYS A 177 9.00 22.57 -11.91
CA LYS A 177 8.52 23.91 -11.53
C LYS A 177 8.65 24.93 -12.67
N ARG A 178 9.54 24.69 -13.64
CA ARG A 178 9.74 25.53 -14.84
C ARG A 178 8.68 25.31 -15.91
N LYS A 179 7.95 24.19 -15.84
CA LYS A 179 6.88 23.79 -16.78
C LYS A 179 5.59 23.44 -16.02
N PRO A 180 4.94 24.43 -15.39
CA PRO A 180 3.86 24.17 -14.43
C PRO A 180 2.55 23.68 -15.05
N SER A 181 2.37 23.83 -16.37
CA SER A 181 1.13 23.47 -17.07
C SER A 181 0.87 21.97 -17.14
N THR A 182 1.92 21.14 -17.12
CA THR A 182 1.83 19.70 -17.37
C THR A 182 2.82 18.93 -16.52
N ALA A 183 2.41 17.79 -15.97
CA ALA A 183 3.33 16.86 -15.34
C ALA A 183 4.33 16.33 -16.38
N VAL A 184 5.60 16.22 -15.98
CA VAL A 184 6.67 15.67 -16.82
C VAL A 184 6.47 14.18 -17.03
N GLU A 185 6.12 13.46 -15.97
CA GLU A 185 5.88 12.02 -16.00
C GLU A 185 4.69 11.63 -15.14
N TYR A 186 4.08 10.51 -15.52
CA TYR A 186 2.94 9.91 -14.82
C TYR A 186 3.22 8.44 -14.51
N LEU A 187 3.02 8.07 -13.25
CA LEU A 187 3.27 6.75 -12.70
C LEU A 187 1.95 6.18 -12.14
N ALA A 188 1.41 5.15 -12.77
CA ALA A 188 0.30 4.36 -12.23
C ALA A 188 0.84 3.41 -11.15
N ALA A 189 1.22 3.96 -10.00
CA ALA A 189 2.07 3.28 -9.04
C ALA A 189 1.34 2.17 -8.28
N HIS A 190 0.10 2.39 -7.85
CA HIS A 190 -0.67 1.48 -7.01
C HIS A 190 -2.14 1.42 -7.41
N LEU A 191 -2.83 0.33 -7.03
CA LEU A 191 -4.28 0.19 -7.26
C LEU A 191 -5.13 0.83 -6.15
N SER A 192 -4.48 1.31 -5.10
CA SER A 192 -5.10 1.91 -3.92
C SER A 192 -4.29 3.11 -3.46
N LYS A 193 -4.83 3.84 -2.47
CA LYS A 193 -4.28 5.11 -2.01
C LYS A 193 -2.84 4.98 -1.50
N ILE A 194 -1.98 5.86 -1.99
CA ILE A 194 -0.60 6.07 -1.55
C ILE A 194 -0.62 6.97 -0.32
N HIS A 195 -0.06 6.47 0.77
CA HIS A 195 0.04 7.20 2.04
C HIS A 195 1.42 7.81 2.26
N GLY A 196 2.46 7.25 1.65
CA GLY A 196 3.83 7.75 1.77
C GLY A 196 4.53 7.80 0.43
N LEU A 197 5.35 8.84 0.27
CA LEU A 197 6.15 9.15 -0.89
C LEU A 197 7.50 9.67 -0.38
N ASP A 198 8.61 9.13 -0.87
CA ASP A 198 9.94 9.64 -0.55
C ASP A 198 10.91 9.46 -1.72
N TRP A 199 11.74 10.47 -1.97
CA TRP A 199 12.78 10.42 -2.99
C TRP A 199 14.01 9.70 -2.45
N HIS A 200 14.67 8.93 -3.31
CA HIS A 200 15.96 8.35 -2.97
C HIS A 200 16.96 9.46 -2.64
N PRO A 201 17.78 9.33 -1.59
CA PRO A 201 18.74 10.36 -1.20
C PRO A 201 19.77 10.64 -2.29
N ASP A 202 20.33 9.61 -2.92
CA ASP A 202 21.41 9.77 -3.91
C ASP A 202 20.99 9.82 -5.38
N ASN A 203 19.95 9.07 -5.77
CA ASN A 203 19.54 8.96 -7.16
C ASN A 203 18.35 9.90 -7.46
N GLU A 204 18.55 10.85 -8.36
CA GLU A 204 17.51 11.83 -8.72
C GLU A 204 16.28 11.21 -9.40
N TYR A 205 16.39 10.01 -9.98
CA TYR A 205 15.33 9.36 -10.75
C TYR A 205 14.50 8.37 -9.93
N THR A 206 14.96 8.02 -8.74
CA THR A 206 14.38 6.94 -7.94
C THR A 206 13.51 7.46 -6.80
N LEU A 207 12.35 6.85 -6.61
CA LEU A 207 11.43 7.16 -5.51
C LEU A 207 10.75 5.90 -4.96
N ALA A 208 10.39 5.94 -3.68
CA ALA A 208 9.63 4.89 -3.00
C ALA A 208 8.19 5.37 -2.73
N THR A 209 7.22 4.49 -2.98
CA THR A 209 5.80 4.72 -2.72
C THR A 209 5.26 3.67 -1.77
N SER A 210 4.59 4.07 -0.69
CA SER A 210 3.93 3.16 0.26
C SER A 210 2.42 3.29 0.19
N SER A 211 1.72 2.16 0.12
CA SER A 211 0.31 2.13 -0.23
C SER A 211 -0.56 1.28 0.69
N GLN A 212 -1.86 1.58 0.62
CA GLN A 212 -2.94 0.81 1.23
C GLN A 212 -3.08 -0.61 0.63
N ASP A 213 -2.43 -0.91 -0.50
CA ASP A 213 -2.43 -2.24 -1.14
C ASP A 213 -1.44 -3.23 -0.49
N ASN A 214 -0.88 -2.85 0.66
CA ASN A 214 0.10 -3.61 1.42
C ASN A 214 1.42 -3.79 0.67
N SER A 215 1.81 -2.84 -0.19
CA SER A 215 3.12 -2.88 -0.83
C SER A 215 3.85 -1.54 -0.73
N VAL A 216 5.18 -1.62 -0.65
CA VAL A 216 6.06 -0.51 -1.00
C VAL A 216 6.68 -0.81 -2.35
N ARG A 217 6.59 0.13 -3.28
CA ARG A 217 7.17 -0.02 -4.63
C ARG A 217 8.25 1.02 -4.85
N PHE A 218 9.31 0.61 -5.53
CA PHE A 218 10.43 1.46 -5.89
C PHE A 218 10.37 1.75 -7.39
N TRP A 219 10.46 3.01 -7.78
CA TRP A 219 10.26 3.45 -9.16
C TRP A 219 11.47 4.20 -9.66
N ASP A 220 11.87 3.94 -10.90
CA ASP A 220 12.65 4.88 -11.70
C ASP A 220 11.66 5.58 -12.63
N TYR A 221 11.45 6.89 -12.45
CA TYR A 221 10.43 7.58 -13.24
C TYR A 221 10.80 7.75 -14.72
N ARG A 222 12.05 7.45 -15.13
CA ARG A 222 12.44 7.36 -16.55
C ARG A 222 11.86 6.10 -17.22
N GLN A 223 11.46 5.11 -16.42
CA GLN A 223 10.84 3.87 -16.87
C GLN A 223 9.46 3.67 -16.20
N PRO A 224 8.48 4.54 -16.46
CA PRO A 224 7.26 4.64 -15.64
C PRO A 224 6.34 3.41 -15.72
N ARG A 225 6.59 2.49 -16.67
CA ARG A 225 5.80 1.27 -16.87
C ARG A 225 6.22 0.10 -15.97
N LYS A 226 7.37 0.21 -15.30
CA LYS A 226 7.93 -0.88 -14.48
C LYS A 226 8.51 -0.34 -13.18
N TYR A 227 8.17 -0.97 -12.07
CA TYR A 227 8.84 -0.72 -10.79
C TYR A 227 10.19 -1.47 -10.75
N LEU A 228 11.20 -0.90 -10.09
CA LEU A 228 12.51 -1.51 -9.90
C LEU A 228 12.43 -2.71 -8.96
N ASN A 229 11.77 -2.53 -7.82
CA ASN A 229 11.61 -3.56 -6.80
C ASN A 229 10.28 -3.38 -6.05
N ILE A 230 9.81 -4.43 -5.36
CA ILE A 230 8.58 -4.40 -4.56
C ILE A 230 8.83 -5.09 -3.21
N LEU A 231 8.42 -4.41 -2.14
CA LEU A 231 8.35 -4.97 -0.80
C LEU A 231 6.87 -5.33 -0.51
N PRO A 232 6.48 -6.60 -0.59
CA PRO A 232 5.15 -7.04 -0.20
C PRO A 232 5.04 -7.11 1.33
N CYS A 233 4.14 -6.32 1.90
CA CYS A 233 3.81 -6.34 3.32
C CYS A 233 2.50 -7.12 3.55
N GLN A 234 2.30 -7.62 4.77
CA GLN A 234 1.03 -8.30 5.12
C GLN A 234 -0.10 -7.33 5.48
N VAL A 235 0.24 -6.06 5.72
CA VAL A 235 -0.65 -5.01 6.19
C VAL A 235 -0.38 -3.71 5.41
N PRO A 236 -1.34 -2.77 5.39
CA PRO A 236 -1.16 -1.48 4.73
C PRO A 236 0.06 -0.74 5.29
N VAL A 237 0.82 -0.10 4.41
CA VAL A 237 2.01 0.67 4.83
C VAL A 237 1.63 2.14 4.86
N TRP A 238 1.70 2.74 6.04
CA TRP A 238 1.34 4.14 6.25
C TRP A 238 2.40 5.08 5.68
N LYS A 239 3.67 4.80 5.95
CA LYS A 239 4.78 5.64 5.50
C LYS A 239 6.03 4.82 5.28
N ALA A 240 6.76 5.13 4.23
CA ALA A 240 8.09 4.61 3.95
C ALA A 240 9.03 5.79 3.70
N ARG A 241 10.20 5.79 4.34
CA ARG A 241 11.25 6.79 4.10
C ARG A 241 12.60 6.13 4.02
N TYR A 242 13.44 6.63 3.13
CA TYR A 242 14.82 6.21 3.03
C TYR A 242 15.58 6.59 4.30
N THR A 243 16.60 5.79 4.61
CA THR A 243 17.63 6.17 5.58
C THR A 243 18.50 7.27 4.96
N PRO A 244 19.05 8.21 5.76
CA PRO A 244 20.01 9.20 5.27
C PRO A 244 21.40 8.60 5.04
N PHE A 245 21.62 7.36 5.47
CA PHE A 245 22.82 6.57 5.30
C PHE A 245 22.49 5.29 4.52
N SER A 246 23.46 4.80 3.74
CA SER A 246 23.39 3.53 3.00
C SER A 246 22.06 3.31 2.24
N ASN A 247 21.77 2.08 1.83
CA ASN A 247 20.61 1.76 1.01
C ASN A 247 19.48 1.16 1.87
N GLY A 248 19.15 1.85 2.96
CA GLY A 248 18.11 1.44 3.89
C GLY A 248 16.75 2.10 3.64
N LEU A 249 15.70 1.46 4.12
CA LEU A 249 14.32 1.99 4.12
C LEU A 249 13.64 1.68 5.45
N VAL A 250 13.05 2.68 6.10
CA VAL A 250 12.20 2.47 7.27
C VAL A 250 10.73 2.54 6.87
N THR A 251 9.96 1.54 7.29
CA THR A 251 8.51 1.46 7.05
C THR A 251 7.72 1.46 8.35
N VAL A 252 6.60 2.18 8.32
CA VAL A 252 5.59 2.19 9.38
C VAL A 252 4.34 1.51 8.84
N MET A 253 3.94 0.44 9.50
CA MET A 253 2.76 -0.34 9.15
C MET A 253 1.52 0.18 9.87
N VAL A 254 0.36 0.15 9.20
CA VAL A 254 -0.91 0.46 9.85
C VAL A 254 -1.29 -0.70 10.77
N PRO A 255 -1.55 -0.44 12.06
CA PRO A 255 -1.89 -1.49 13.00
C PRO A 255 -3.25 -2.07 12.64
N GLN A 256 -3.31 -3.38 12.40
CA GLN A 256 -4.58 -4.10 12.47
C GLN A 256 -4.85 -4.45 13.92
N LEU A 257 -6.12 -4.40 14.35
CA LEU A 257 -6.55 -4.55 15.75
C LEU A 257 -5.65 -5.53 16.54
N ARG A 258 -4.93 -5.01 17.54
CA ARG A 258 -4.08 -5.74 18.50
C ARG A 258 -2.79 -6.37 17.96
N ARG A 259 -2.07 -5.73 17.04
CA ARG A 259 -0.63 -5.99 16.79
C ARG A 259 0.24 -4.90 17.43
N GLU A 260 1.49 -5.22 17.75
CA GLU A 260 2.49 -4.25 18.22
C GLU A 260 2.81 -3.22 17.12
N ASN A 261 2.97 -1.95 17.51
CA ASN A 261 3.23 -0.84 16.59
C ASN A 261 4.73 -0.74 16.35
N SER A 262 5.22 -1.56 15.42
CA SER A 262 6.64 -1.65 15.12
C SER A 262 7.00 -0.89 13.84
N LEU A 263 8.13 -0.19 13.87
CA LEU A 263 8.79 0.27 12.65
C LEU A 263 9.76 -0.80 12.19
N LEU A 264 9.87 -0.99 10.87
CA LEU A 264 10.78 -1.97 10.27
C LEU A 264 11.84 -1.27 9.44
N LEU A 265 13.11 -1.63 9.65
CA LEU A 265 14.23 -1.23 8.82
C LEU A 265 14.51 -2.35 7.80
N TRP A 266 14.68 -1.97 6.55
CA TRP A 266 14.92 -2.87 5.42
C TRP A 266 16.18 -2.46 4.68
N ASN A 267 16.88 -3.43 4.09
CA ASN A 267 17.86 -3.18 3.04
C ASN A 267 17.13 -3.18 1.70
N VAL A 268 17.30 -2.13 0.89
CA VAL A 268 16.59 -1.98 -0.40
C VAL A 268 16.99 -3.07 -1.42
N PHE A 269 18.18 -3.66 -1.26
CA PHE A 269 18.64 -4.77 -2.10
C PHE A 269 18.15 -6.14 -1.63
N ASP A 270 17.91 -6.31 -0.33
CA ASP A 270 17.33 -7.53 0.23
C ASP A 270 16.05 -7.23 1.02
N LEU A 271 14.93 -7.34 0.31
CA LEU A 271 13.58 -7.07 0.83
C LEU A 271 12.93 -8.30 1.46
N ASN A 272 13.63 -9.44 1.56
CA ASN A 272 13.03 -10.67 2.09
C ASN A 272 12.89 -10.64 3.62
N THR A 273 13.86 -10.02 4.30
CA THR A 273 13.90 -9.95 5.76
C THR A 273 14.21 -8.53 6.22
N PRO A 274 13.49 -8.01 7.25
CA PRO A 274 13.84 -6.73 7.83
C PRO A 274 15.18 -6.86 8.57
N VAL A 275 16.04 -5.85 8.39
CA VAL A 275 17.33 -5.72 9.09
C VAL A 275 17.09 -5.50 10.59
N HIS A 276 16.09 -4.70 10.94
CA HIS A 276 15.77 -4.38 12.32
C HIS A 276 14.29 -4.10 12.52
N THR A 277 13.82 -4.32 13.75
CA THR A 277 12.45 -4.00 14.18
C THR A 277 12.53 -3.09 15.40
N PHE A 278 12.08 -1.85 15.25
CA PHE A 278 11.96 -0.92 16.37
C PHE A 278 10.65 -1.19 17.10
N VAL A 279 10.74 -1.89 18.24
CA VAL A 279 9.59 -2.24 19.09
C VAL A 279 9.58 -1.35 20.32
N GLY A 280 8.42 -0.75 20.61
CA GLY A 280 8.23 -0.10 21.90
C GLY A 280 7.02 0.83 21.99
N HIS A 281 6.50 1.35 20.88
CA HIS A 281 5.30 2.18 20.91
C HIS A 281 4.04 1.36 21.21
N ASP A 282 3.20 1.87 22.11
CA ASP A 282 1.99 1.18 22.58
C ASP A 282 0.76 1.47 21.70
N ASP A 283 0.82 2.54 20.89
CA ASP A 283 -0.20 2.94 19.92
C ASP A 283 0.43 3.31 18.56
N VAL A 284 -0.39 3.68 17.58
CA VAL A 284 -0.02 3.97 16.19
C VAL A 284 1.06 5.05 16.13
N VAL A 285 2.18 4.73 15.47
CA VAL A 285 3.22 5.71 15.14
C VAL A 285 2.67 6.67 14.09
N LEU A 286 2.54 7.94 14.47
CA LEU A 286 1.97 8.98 13.61
C LEU A 286 3.02 9.53 12.66
N GLU A 287 4.25 9.73 13.15
CA GLU A 287 5.34 10.31 12.37
C GLU A 287 6.72 9.86 12.85
N PHE A 288 7.69 9.80 11.92
CA PHE A 288 9.08 9.52 12.24
C PHE A 288 10.02 10.35 11.36
N GLN A 289 11.08 10.93 11.91
CA GLN A 289 12.06 11.72 11.17
C GLN A 289 13.47 11.42 11.65
N TRP A 290 14.43 11.51 10.73
CA TRP A 290 15.84 11.41 11.05
C TRP A 290 16.33 12.72 11.63
N ARG A 291 17.06 12.63 12.75
CA ARG A 291 17.78 13.76 13.31
C ARG A 291 19.02 14.02 12.44
N LYS A 292 19.35 15.29 12.14
CA LYS A 292 20.62 15.62 11.48
C LYS A 292 21.77 15.11 12.36
N GLN A 293 22.73 14.46 11.71
CA GLN A 293 23.92 13.97 12.36
C GLN A 293 24.72 15.14 12.93
N LYS A 294 25.11 15.05 14.20
CA LYS A 294 25.97 16.06 14.83
C LYS A 294 27.40 15.90 14.32
N GLU A 295 28.06 17.03 14.07
CA GLU A 295 29.48 17.07 13.70
C GLU A 295 30.31 16.32 14.76
N GLY A 296 30.97 15.23 14.36
CA GLY A 296 31.77 14.37 15.25
C GLY A 296 31.06 13.11 15.80
N SER A 297 29.75 12.94 15.61
CA SER A 297 29.04 11.70 15.99
C SER A 297 28.84 10.79 14.77
N LYS A 298 29.21 9.51 14.87
CA LYS A 298 29.01 8.51 13.80
C LYS A 298 27.61 7.86 13.81
N ASP A 299 26.80 8.14 14.82
CA ASP A 299 25.52 7.47 15.02
C ASP A 299 24.37 8.31 14.51
N TYR A 300 23.48 7.68 13.75
CA TYR A 300 22.24 8.30 13.33
C TYR A 300 21.18 8.13 14.40
N GLN A 301 20.31 9.12 14.55
CA GLN A 301 19.20 9.06 15.49
C GLN A 301 17.87 9.19 14.75
N LEU A 302 16.98 8.24 15.01
CA LEU A 302 15.61 8.24 14.50
C LEU A 302 14.68 8.75 15.60
N VAL A 303 13.91 9.80 15.32
CA VAL A 303 12.91 10.33 16.25
C VAL A 303 11.53 9.85 15.79
N THR A 304 10.76 9.24 16.69
CA THR A 304 9.40 8.74 16.43
C THR A 304 8.40 9.36 17.39
N TRP A 305 7.22 9.71 16.87
CA TRP A 305 6.08 10.18 17.62
C TRP A 305 4.88 9.28 17.40
N SER A 306 4.24 8.86 18.49
CA SER A 306 3.08 7.97 18.45
C SER A 306 1.87 8.59 19.14
N ARG A 307 0.69 8.05 18.79
CA ARG A 307 -0.59 8.35 19.43
C ARG A 307 -0.62 7.97 20.92
N ASP A 308 0.34 7.15 21.37
CA ASP A 308 0.59 6.86 22.79
C ASP A 308 1.12 8.08 23.58
N GLN A 309 1.31 9.21 22.89
CA GLN A 309 1.82 10.48 23.44
C GLN A 309 3.28 10.39 23.90
N THR A 310 4.03 9.42 23.39
CA THR A 310 5.46 9.28 23.64
C THR A 310 6.27 9.71 22.41
N LEU A 311 7.32 10.47 22.69
CA LEU A 311 8.42 10.72 21.75
C LEU A 311 9.53 9.73 22.10
N ARG A 312 9.96 8.97 21.10
CA ARG A 312 11.10 8.04 21.24
C ARG A 312 12.22 8.46 20.31
N MET A 313 13.45 8.32 20.80
CA MET A 313 14.66 8.51 20.01
C MET A 313 15.44 7.20 20.00
N TRP A 314 15.67 6.68 18.80
CA TRP A 314 16.39 5.43 18.57
C TRP A 314 17.78 5.75 18.06
N ARG A 315 18.80 5.20 18.71
CA ARG A 315 20.18 5.26 18.20
C ARG A 315 20.38 4.17 17.16
N ILE A 316 21.08 4.51 16.09
CA ILE A 316 21.46 3.57 15.02
C ILE A 316 22.96 3.52 14.93
N ASP A 317 23.50 2.44 15.49
CA ASP A 317 24.93 2.20 15.53
C ASP A 317 25.47 1.78 14.16
N SER A 318 26.78 1.94 13.98
CA SER A 318 27.50 1.62 12.74
C SER A 318 27.26 0.19 12.24
N GLN A 319 27.06 -0.78 13.13
CA GLN A 319 26.74 -2.17 12.74
C GLN A 319 25.42 -2.25 11.96
N LEU A 320 24.37 -1.56 12.42
CA LEU A 320 23.08 -1.55 11.75
C LEU A 320 23.14 -0.79 10.42
N GLN A 321 23.98 0.25 10.36
CA GLN A 321 24.24 1.00 9.13
C GLN A 321 24.92 0.11 8.08
N ARG A 322 25.89 -0.72 8.48
CA ARG A 322 26.58 -1.70 7.61
C ARG A 322 25.64 -2.76 7.06
N LEU A 323 24.70 -3.28 7.86
CA LEU A 323 23.70 -4.24 7.38
C LEU A 323 22.77 -3.67 6.29
N CYS A 324 22.66 -2.34 6.21
CA CYS A 324 21.95 -1.63 5.15
C CYS A 324 22.87 -1.23 3.97
N ALA A 325 24.19 -1.40 4.12
CA ALA A 325 25.17 -1.26 3.06
C ALA A 325 25.44 -2.64 2.41
N ASN A 326 25.87 -2.66 1.15
CA ASN A 326 26.28 -3.91 0.52
C ASN A 326 27.75 -4.18 0.85
N ASP A 327 28.06 -5.30 1.53
CA ASP A 327 29.41 -5.76 1.88
C ASP A 327 30.31 -6.16 0.68
N ILE A 328 29.97 -5.78 -0.56
CA ILE A 328 30.74 -6.17 -1.76
C ILE A 328 31.65 -5.05 -2.27
N LEU A 329 31.47 -3.79 -1.85
CA LEU A 329 32.24 -2.66 -2.41
C LEU A 329 33.11 -1.89 -1.40
N ASP A 330 32.83 -1.93 -0.09
CA ASP A 330 33.60 -1.16 0.92
C ASP A 330 34.77 -1.93 1.56
N GLY A 331 34.92 -3.23 1.30
CA GLY A 331 36.01 -4.04 1.87
C GLY A 331 37.41 -3.72 1.32
N VAL A 332 37.51 -2.85 0.31
CA VAL A 332 38.79 -2.51 -0.36
C VAL A 332 39.35 -1.16 0.10
N ASP A 333 38.49 -0.18 0.46
CA ASP A 333 38.95 1.14 0.92
C ASP A 333 39.32 1.15 2.42
N ASP A 334 38.66 0.35 3.26
CA ASP A 334 39.02 0.23 4.69
C ASP A 334 40.35 -0.52 4.91
N LEU A 335 40.86 -1.24 3.90
CA LEU A 335 42.20 -1.85 3.94
C LEU A 335 43.30 -0.83 3.57
N VAL A 336 42.96 0.26 2.88
CA VAL A 336 43.90 1.30 2.45
C VAL A 336 44.06 2.39 3.53
N ASP A 337 43.00 2.70 4.28
CA ASP A 337 43.07 3.63 5.41
C ASP A 337 43.63 3.00 6.70
N GLY A 338 43.55 1.67 6.85
CA GLY A 338 44.17 0.93 7.95
C GLY A 338 45.69 0.80 7.88
N ILE A 339 46.29 1.02 6.70
CA ILE A 339 47.74 0.90 6.47
C ILE A 339 48.46 2.26 6.53
N SER A 340 47.71 3.38 6.49
CA SER A 340 48.28 4.74 6.41
C SER A 340 48.45 5.45 7.78
N LEU A 341 48.21 4.77 8.90
CA LEU A 341 48.29 5.35 10.26
C LEU A 341 49.34 4.70 11.18
N LEU A 342 50.38 4.09 10.62
CA LEU A 342 51.56 3.71 11.39
C LEU A 342 52.81 4.35 10.77
N SER A 343 53.21 5.49 11.35
CA SER A 343 54.56 6.02 11.21
C SER A 343 55.06 6.48 12.58
N GLU A 344 55.85 5.57 13.15
CA GLU A 344 57.07 5.68 13.98
C GLU A 344 57.21 6.72 15.09
N PRO A 345 57.80 6.34 16.25
CA PRO A 345 58.57 7.26 17.08
C PRO A 345 60.06 7.25 16.67
N ASP A 346 60.57 8.44 16.40
CA ASP A 346 62.00 8.77 16.24
C ASP A 346 62.89 8.15 17.34
N LYS A 347 63.92 7.40 16.94
CA LYS A 347 65.27 7.45 17.57
C LYS A 347 66.38 7.21 16.54
N THR A 348 67.00 8.33 16.19
CA THR A 348 68.36 8.57 15.67
C THR A 348 69.38 7.42 15.62
N LEU A 349 69.99 7.30 14.42
CA LEU A 349 71.39 6.97 14.06
C LEU A 349 71.81 5.50 13.78
N HIS A 350 71.80 5.15 12.47
CA HIS A 350 72.94 4.76 11.58
C HIS A 350 73.91 3.60 11.94
N PRO A 351 74.55 2.94 10.93
CA PRO A 351 74.12 1.67 10.30
C PRO A 351 75.22 0.57 10.25
N GLN A 352 74.97 -0.49 9.44
CA GLN A 352 75.87 -1.57 8.96
C GLN A 352 75.92 -2.84 9.85
N ASP A 353 75.95 -4.07 9.36
CA ASP A 353 75.94 -4.65 8.01
C ASP A 353 75.63 -6.16 8.12
N SER A 354 75.07 -6.73 7.05
CA SER A 354 75.26 -8.11 6.52
C SER A 354 75.14 -9.36 7.42
N GLU A 355 74.07 -10.14 7.16
CA GLU A 355 74.07 -11.54 6.63
C GLU A 355 74.77 -12.72 7.39
N PRO A 356 74.44 -13.99 7.09
CA PRO A 356 73.88 -14.91 8.09
C PRO A 356 74.72 -16.19 8.34
N GLN A 357 74.26 -17.05 9.26
CA GLN A 357 74.20 -18.54 9.17
C GLN A 357 74.54 -19.29 10.47
N HIS A 358 73.87 -20.45 10.58
CA HIS A 358 74.21 -21.70 11.29
C HIS A 358 73.69 -21.98 12.72
N ASN A 359 72.74 -22.95 12.77
CA ASN A 359 72.71 -24.21 13.56
C ASN A 359 73.84 -24.40 14.59
N SER A 360 73.68 -24.98 15.78
CA SER A 360 72.74 -25.93 16.41
C SER A 360 73.12 -25.96 17.92
N GLY A 361 72.40 -26.47 18.92
CA GLY A 361 71.15 -27.21 19.05
C GLY A 361 70.90 -27.56 20.53
N HIS A 362 69.77 -28.23 20.78
CA HIS A 362 69.32 -28.98 21.99
C HIS A 362 69.16 -28.23 23.33
N GLY A 363 68.09 -28.43 24.11
CA GLY A 363 66.93 -29.31 23.98
C GLY A 363 65.85 -29.06 25.06
N ASP A 364 64.64 -29.51 24.72
CA ASP A 364 63.44 -29.92 25.50
C ASP A 364 62.74 -28.95 26.47
N GLU A 365 61.50 -28.53 26.14
CA GLU A 365 60.23 -29.08 26.67
C GLU A 365 58.99 -28.36 26.09
N GLU A 366 57.90 -29.13 25.91
CA GLU A 366 56.45 -28.82 25.75
C GLU A 366 55.94 -27.59 24.96
N ALA A 367 55.07 -27.81 23.96
CA ALA A 367 53.74 -27.15 23.81
C ALA A 367 53.02 -27.40 22.46
N LEU A 368 51.70 -27.23 22.54
CA LEU A 368 50.61 -27.18 21.54
C LEU A 368 50.85 -26.30 20.29
N LYS A 369 50.41 -26.76 19.10
CA LYS A 369 49.39 -26.14 18.20
C LYS A 369 49.46 -26.59 16.72
N GLU A 370 48.26 -26.77 16.17
CA GLU A 370 47.74 -26.53 14.80
C GLU A 370 48.58 -26.88 13.55
N ASP A 371 48.00 -27.80 12.77
CA ASP A 371 47.55 -27.67 11.37
C ASP A 371 48.35 -26.86 10.34
N PHE A 372 48.48 -27.50 9.16
CA PHE A 372 48.55 -27.03 7.77
C PHE A 372 49.65 -27.82 7.02
N LEU A 373 49.41 -28.63 5.96
CA LEU A 373 48.79 -28.32 4.68
C LEU A 373 48.65 -29.60 3.80
N ASN A 374 47.63 -29.56 2.92
CA ASN A 374 47.54 -30.13 1.56
C ASN A 374 47.62 -31.67 1.41
N ASP A 375 46.78 -32.33 0.60
CA ASP A 375 46.46 -31.97 -0.77
C ASP A 375 45.26 -32.75 -1.35
N LEU A 376 44.52 -32.05 -2.22
CA LEU A 376 43.83 -32.46 -3.46
C LEU A 376 43.04 -33.79 -3.58
N LEU A 377 41.75 -33.60 -3.92
CA LEU A 377 41.01 -34.13 -5.09
C LEU A 377 39.84 -35.14 -4.89
N VAL A 378 38.66 -34.61 -5.28
CA VAL A 378 37.49 -35.27 -5.89
C VAL A 378 36.37 -35.80 -4.97
N GLY A 379 35.42 -34.90 -4.72
CA GLY A 379 34.03 -35.06 -5.18
C GLY A 379 33.01 -35.69 -4.24
N LYS A 380 32.13 -34.85 -3.65
CA LYS A 380 30.67 -35.09 -3.63
C LYS A 380 29.90 -33.87 -3.12
N LYS A 381 28.87 -33.51 -3.89
CA LYS A 381 27.83 -32.52 -3.58
C LYS A 381 27.11 -32.87 -2.27
N THR A 382 26.87 -31.88 -1.42
CA THR A 382 25.76 -31.92 -0.45
C THR A 382 25.08 -30.55 -0.37
N ASP A 383 23.77 -30.60 -0.54
CA ASP A 383 22.80 -29.51 -0.52
C ASP A 383 22.86 -28.66 0.76
N GLN A 384 22.89 -27.34 0.62
CA GLN A 384 22.55 -26.40 1.69
C GLN A 384 21.05 -26.14 1.69
N LEU A 385 20.37 -26.61 2.74
CA LEU A 385 18.98 -26.28 3.09
C LEU A 385 18.95 -25.65 4.49
N GLY A 386 18.47 -24.40 4.55
CA GLY A 386 17.76 -23.76 5.66
C GLY A 386 18.36 -23.81 7.07
N LEU A 387 18.83 -22.67 7.57
CA LEU A 387 19.00 -22.49 9.02
C LEU A 387 17.65 -22.67 9.76
N PRO A 388 17.61 -23.35 10.91
CA PRO A 388 16.35 -23.70 11.59
C PRO A 388 15.70 -22.51 12.29
N GLN A 389 14.38 -22.36 12.11
CA GLN A 389 13.50 -21.52 12.95
C GLN A 389 13.71 -21.88 14.42
N THR A 390 14.11 -20.93 15.25
CA THR A 390 14.32 -21.19 16.67
C THR A 390 12.96 -21.41 17.33
N LEU A 391 12.83 -22.49 18.13
CA LEU A 391 11.64 -22.81 18.92
C LEU A 391 11.12 -21.60 19.73
N GLN A 392 12.06 -20.74 20.16
CA GLN A 392 11.80 -19.51 20.90
C GLN A 392 11.04 -18.45 20.09
N GLN A 393 11.28 -18.38 18.78
CA GLN A 393 10.53 -17.54 17.86
C GLN A 393 9.09 -18.06 17.70
N GLU A 394 8.89 -19.39 17.63
CA GLU A 394 7.53 -19.98 17.65
C GLU A 394 6.82 -19.66 18.96
N PHE A 395 7.46 -19.86 20.12
CA PHE A 395 6.89 -19.56 21.43
C PHE A 395 6.45 -18.09 21.57
N SER A 396 7.19 -17.17 20.96
CA SER A 396 6.88 -15.74 20.95
C SER A 396 5.70 -15.37 20.04
N LEU A 397 5.39 -16.20 19.03
CA LEU A 397 4.33 -15.97 18.04
C LEU A 397 3.00 -16.66 18.38
N ILE A 398 2.97 -17.55 19.40
CA ILE A 398 1.75 -18.29 19.77
C ILE A 398 0.74 -17.35 20.43
N ASN A 399 -0.47 -17.31 19.89
CA ASN A 399 -1.60 -16.61 20.49
C ASN A 399 -2.18 -17.39 21.68
N VAL A 400 -1.62 -17.18 22.89
CA VAL A 400 -2.01 -17.90 24.12
C VAL A 400 -3.34 -17.43 24.72
N GLN A 401 -4.08 -16.48 24.10
CA GLN A 401 -5.39 -16.03 24.60
C GLN A 401 -6.53 -17.01 24.27
N ILE A 402 -6.33 -18.30 24.60
CA ILE A 402 -7.37 -19.32 24.60
C ILE A 402 -8.00 -19.30 25.99
N ARG A 403 -9.33 -19.12 26.08
CA ARG A 403 -10.05 -19.08 27.37
C ARG A 403 -9.70 -20.32 28.21
N ASN A 404 -9.36 -20.07 29.46
CA ASN A 404 -9.05 -21.09 30.48
C ASN A 404 -7.82 -21.98 30.20
N VAL A 405 -6.87 -21.50 29.38
CA VAL A 405 -5.56 -22.14 29.17
C VAL A 405 -4.47 -21.21 29.69
N ASN A 406 -3.60 -21.73 30.56
CA ASN A 406 -2.35 -21.11 30.95
C ASN A 406 -1.20 -21.92 30.36
N VAL A 407 -0.21 -21.26 29.75
CA VAL A 407 0.93 -21.92 29.11
C VAL A 407 2.22 -21.29 29.64
N GLU A 408 3.03 -22.09 30.32
CA GLU A 408 4.37 -21.75 30.78
C GLU A 408 5.36 -22.31 29.74
N MET A 409 6.14 -21.46 29.08
CA MET A 409 7.06 -21.87 28.02
C MET A 409 8.51 -21.72 28.48
N ASP A 410 9.33 -22.75 28.23
CA ASP A 410 10.75 -22.77 28.54
C ASP A 410 11.53 -23.12 27.27
N ALA A 411 12.00 -22.09 26.58
CA ALA A 411 12.79 -22.24 25.36
C ALA A 411 14.17 -22.88 25.62
N VAL A 412 14.73 -22.71 26.83
CA VAL A 412 16.06 -23.22 27.18
C VAL A 412 16.01 -24.74 27.35
N ASN A 413 15.01 -25.23 28.07
CA ASN A 413 14.79 -26.68 28.26
C ASN A 413 13.97 -27.31 27.12
N ARG A 414 13.66 -26.56 26.05
CA ARG A 414 12.80 -26.96 24.93
C ARG A 414 11.51 -27.62 25.40
N SER A 415 10.87 -27.02 26.39
CA SER A 415 9.69 -27.57 27.05
C SER A 415 8.59 -26.54 27.23
N CYS A 416 7.36 -27.00 27.39
CA CYS A 416 6.20 -26.15 27.60
C CYS A 416 5.23 -26.85 28.54
N THR A 417 4.88 -26.20 29.64
CA THR A 417 3.87 -26.68 30.59
C THR A 417 2.53 -26.02 30.31
N VAL A 418 1.56 -26.81 29.88
CA VAL A 418 0.20 -26.38 29.56
C VAL A 418 -0.73 -26.74 30.70
N SER A 419 -1.51 -25.79 31.18
CA SER A 419 -2.53 -25.95 32.22
C SER A 419 -3.88 -25.50 31.69
N VAL A 420 -4.85 -26.41 31.56
CA VAL A 420 -6.21 -26.13 31.10
C VAL A 420 -7.21 -26.39 32.22
N HIS A 421 -8.20 -25.50 32.34
CA HIS A 421 -9.30 -25.62 33.29
C HIS A 421 -10.65 -25.53 32.55
N CYS A 422 -11.41 -26.61 32.48
CA CYS A 422 -12.71 -26.61 31.80
C CYS A 422 -13.75 -27.33 32.66
N GLY A 423 -14.73 -26.61 33.19
CA GLY A 423 -15.69 -27.14 34.16
C GLY A 423 -14.99 -27.68 35.42
N ASN A 424 -15.26 -28.93 35.78
CA ASN A 424 -14.64 -29.64 36.91
C ASN A 424 -13.32 -30.36 36.52
N HIS A 425 -12.91 -30.26 35.24
CA HIS A 425 -11.72 -30.95 34.73
C HIS A 425 -10.52 -30.01 34.67
N ARG A 426 -9.44 -30.38 35.38
CA ARG A 426 -8.15 -29.72 35.35
C ARG A 426 -7.13 -30.63 34.66
N VAL A 427 -6.44 -30.10 33.65
CA VAL A 427 -5.41 -30.82 32.90
C VAL A 427 -4.11 -30.03 32.97
N ARG A 428 -3.04 -30.65 33.48
CA ARG A 428 -1.67 -30.13 33.38
C ARG A 428 -0.82 -31.10 32.58
N MET A 429 -0.07 -30.58 31.61
CA MET A 429 0.69 -31.36 30.64
C MET A 429 2.02 -30.69 30.32
N LEU A 430 3.10 -31.47 30.31
CA LEU A 430 4.41 -31.10 29.77
C LEU A 430 4.48 -31.49 28.30
N VAL A 431 4.93 -30.57 27.47
CA VAL A 431 5.23 -30.76 26.06
C VAL A 431 6.72 -30.59 25.88
N MET A 432 7.41 -31.59 25.34
CA MET A 432 8.86 -31.56 25.10
C MET A 432 9.14 -31.54 23.60
N PHE A 433 10.01 -30.64 23.15
CA PHE A 433 10.31 -30.44 21.73
C PHE A 433 11.69 -31.02 21.37
N PRO A 434 11.76 -32.01 20.44
CA PRO A 434 13.03 -32.60 20.03
C PRO A 434 13.89 -31.61 19.26
N VAL A 435 15.21 -31.83 19.21
CA VAL A 435 16.19 -30.91 18.60
C VAL A 435 15.87 -30.59 17.14
N GLN A 436 15.38 -31.58 16.39
CA GLN A 436 15.05 -31.45 14.97
C GLN A 436 13.68 -30.81 14.69
N TYR A 437 12.89 -30.42 15.69
CA TYR A 437 11.62 -29.72 15.48
C TYR A 437 11.85 -28.34 14.84
N PRO A 438 11.05 -27.89 13.84
CA PRO A 438 9.85 -28.52 13.27
C PRO A 438 10.11 -29.44 12.04
N ASN A 439 11.37 -29.77 11.71
CA ASN A 439 11.76 -30.58 10.56
C ASN A 439 11.44 -32.08 10.77
N ASN A 440 10.19 -32.46 10.46
CA ASN A 440 9.69 -33.84 10.53
C ASN A 440 9.80 -34.55 11.91
N ALA A 441 10.14 -33.83 12.98
CA ALA A 441 10.21 -34.33 14.34
C ALA A 441 9.10 -33.70 15.20
N ALA A 442 8.19 -34.51 15.76
CA ALA A 442 7.04 -34.03 16.55
C ALA A 442 7.34 -33.97 18.05
N PRO A 443 6.71 -33.04 18.80
CA PRO A 443 6.85 -32.96 20.25
C PRO A 443 6.22 -34.15 20.97
N SER A 444 6.72 -34.46 22.17
CA SER A 444 6.13 -35.46 23.07
C SER A 444 5.27 -34.80 24.15
N PHE A 445 4.23 -35.51 24.60
CA PHE A 445 3.23 -35.00 25.53
C PHE A 445 3.18 -35.90 26.77
N GLN A 446 3.29 -35.32 27.97
CA GLN A 446 3.28 -36.03 29.24
C GLN A 446 2.36 -35.32 30.25
N PHE A 447 1.48 -36.04 30.94
CA PHE A 447 0.60 -35.45 31.97
C PHE A 447 1.35 -35.26 33.30
N ILE A 448 1.10 -34.13 33.97
CA ILE A 448 1.67 -33.79 35.28
C ILE A 448 0.54 -33.58 36.30
N ASN A 449 0.73 -33.95 37.56
CA ASN A 449 -0.25 -33.70 38.62
C ASN A 449 -0.35 -32.20 38.99
N PRO A 450 -1.54 -31.67 39.34
CA PRO A 450 -2.83 -32.36 39.46
C PRO A 450 -3.62 -32.36 38.13
N THR A 451 -3.84 -33.55 37.56
CA THR A 451 -4.79 -33.79 36.45
C THR A 451 -5.99 -34.58 36.95
N SER A 452 -7.21 -34.08 36.79
CA SER A 452 -8.43 -34.73 37.30
C SER A 452 -9.12 -35.69 36.30
N ILE A 453 -8.56 -35.87 35.10
CA ILE A 453 -9.10 -36.75 34.04
C ILE A 453 -8.74 -38.23 34.23
N THR A 454 -9.66 -39.12 33.83
CA THR A 454 -9.50 -40.59 33.91
C THR A 454 -8.44 -41.13 32.96
N ALA A 455 -7.92 -42.34 33.22
CA ALA A 455 -6.88 -42.98 32.38
C ALA A 455 -7.33 -43.20 30.91
N SER A 456 -8.60 -43.54 30.69
CA SER A 456 -9.19 -43.72 29.34
C SER A 456 -9.22 -42.39 28.56
N MET A 457 -9.54 -41.29 29.24
CA MET A 457 -9.56 -39.94 28.67
C MET A 457 -8.14 -39.45 28.32
N LYS A 458 -7.16 -39.73 29.20
CA LYS A 458 -5.75 -39.42 28.95
C LYS A 458 -5.24 -40.10 27.68
N ALA A 459 -5.56 -41.38 27.47
CA ALA A 459 -5.13 -42.13 26.28
C ALA A 459 -5.71 -41.57 24.97
N LYS A 460 -7.01 -41.20 24.96
CA LYS A 460 -7.68 -40.61 23.80
C LYS A 460 -7.10 -39.24 23.45
N LEU A 461 -6.92 -38.38 24.45
CA LEU A 461 -6.36 -37.04 24.28
C LEU A 461 -4.92 -37.09 23.72
N LEU A 462 -4.09 -37.97 24.28
CA LEU A 462 -2.70 -38.13 23.86
C LEU A 462 -2.58 -38.63 22.41
N LYS A 463 -3.51 -39.48 21.96
CA LYS A 463 -3.59 -39.90 20.55
C LYS A 463 -3.92 -38.72 19.63
N ILE A 464 -4.92 -37.92 19.98
CA ILE A 464 -5.35 -36.76 19.19
C ILE A 464 -4.21 -35.74 19.02
N LEU A 465 -3.50 -35.41 20.10
CA LEU A 465 -2.40 -34.44 20.06
C LEU A 465 -1.21 -34.95 19.24
N LYS A 466 -0.88 -36.25 19.35
CA LYS A 466 0.16 -36.87 18.53
C LYS A 466 -0.18 -36.81 17.04
N ASP A 467 -1.40 -37.19 16.66
CA ASP A 467 -1.83 -37.19 15.26
C ASP A 467 -1.79 -35.77 14.65
N THR A 468 -2.27 -34.76 15.38
CA THR A 468 -2.25 -33.36 14.93
C THR A 468 -0.82 -32.81 14.80
N SER A 469 0.05 -33.13 15.76
CA SER A 469 1.45 -32.70 15.73
C SER A 469 2.20 -33.29 14.54
N LEU A 470 2.06 -34.60 14.28
CA LEU A 470 2.66 -35.29 13.13
C LEU A 470 2.15 -34.73 11.80
N GLN A 471 0.85 -34.44 11.69
CA GLN A 471 0.27 -33.87 10.46
C GLN A 471 0.83 -32.48 10.14
N LYS A 472 1.08 -31.66 11.18
CA LYS A 472 1.60 -30.28 11.04
C LYS A 472 3.09 -30.26 10.73
N VAL A 473 3.85 -31.08 11.45
CA VAL A 473 5.29 -31.25 11.27
C VAL A 473 5.62 -31.84 9.89
N LYS A 474 4.80 -32.75 9.34
CA LYS A 474 4.94 -33.25 7.95
C LYS A 474 4.81 -32.14 6.88
N ARG A 475 4.13 -31.04 7.20
CA ARG A 475 3.96 -29.87 6.31
C ARG A 475 4.95 -28.74 6.63
N ASN A 476 5.94 -29.00 7.48
CA ASN A 476 6.90 -28.03 8.00
C ASN A 476 6.23 -26.80 8.65
N GLN A 477 5.17 -27.04 9.45
CA GLN A 477 4.42 -26.01 10.17
C GLN A 477 4.52 -26.19 11.69
N SER A 478 4.47 -25.09 12.42
CA SER A 478 4.32 -25.04 13.88
C SER A 478 3.05 -25.79 14.34
N CYS A 479 3.18 -26.57 15.42
CA CYS A 479 2.10 -27.46 15.86
C CYS A 479 1.52 -27.15 17.25
N LEU A 480 2.17 -26.31 18.07
CA LEU A 480 1.76 -26.08 19.44
C LEU A 480 0.38 -25.40 19.54
N GLU A 481 0.15 -24.30 18.82
CA GLU A 481 -1.17 -23.62 18.83
C GLU A 481 -2.32 -24.52 18.33
N PRO A 482 -2.21 -25.22 17.18
CA PRO A 482 -3.23 -26.19 16.76
C PRO A 482 -3.52 -27.27 17.81
N CYS A 483 -2.49 -27.82 18.45
CA CYS A 483 -2.63 -28.80 19.51
C CYS A 483 -3.37 -28.25 20.73
N LEU A 484 -3.07 -27.02 21.16
CA LEU A 484 -3.75 -26.36 22.28
C LEU A 484 -5.24 -26.07 22.00
N ARG A 485 -5.57 -25.61 20.78
CA ARG A 485 -6.97 -25.38 20.39
C ARG A 485 -7.78 -26.68 20.39
N GLN A 486 -7.17 -27.76 19.92
CA GLN A 486 -7.82 -29.07 19.88
C GLN A 486 -7.97 -29.71 21.27
N LEU A 487 -6.99 -29.49 22.16
CA LEU A 487 -7.05 -29.86 23.57
C LEU A 487 -8.28 -29.26 24.26
N VAL A 488 -8.50 -27.94 24.10
CA VAL A 488 -9.64 -27.24 24.71
C VAL A 488 -10.97 -27.69 24.11
N SER A 489 -11.05 -27.74 22.77
CA SER A 489 -12.28 -28.18 22.09
C SER A 489 -12.70 -29.59 22.49
N TRP A 490 -11.74 -30.49 22.71
CA TRP A 490 -12.03 -31.84 23.17
C TRP A 490 -12.55 -31.85 24.62
N LEU A 491 -11.92 -31.08 25.53
CA LEU A 491 -12.36 -30.97 26.92
C LEU A 491 -13.77 -30.35 27.05
N GLU A 492 -14.06 -29.32 26.25
CA GLU A 492 -15.40 -28.73 26.19
C GLU A 492 -16.45 -29.74 25.68
N SER A 493 -16.11 -30.59 24.70
CA SER A 493 -17.01 -31.65 24.22
C SER A 493 -17.32 -32.70 25.29
N VAL A 494 -16.37 -32.99 26.19
CA VAL A 494 -16.57 -33.93 27.29
C VAL A 494 -17.51 -33.32 28.34
N VAL A 495 -17.27 -32.07 28.74
CA VAL A 495 -18.13 -31.38 29.72
C VAL A 495 -19.58 -31.31 29.23
N ASN A 496 -19.78 -30.97 27.95
CA ASN A 496 -21.11 -30.93 27.35
C ASN A 496 -21.80 -32.32 27.26
N GLN A 497 -21.02 -33.42 27.23
CA GLN A 497 -21.58 -34.78 27.29
C GLN A 497 -21.95 -35.18 28.72
N GLU A 498 -21.17 -34.79 29.73
CA GLU A 498 -21.47 -35.05 31.14
C GLU A 498 -22.71 -34.26 31.61
N ASP A 499 -22.85 -32.98 31.21
CA ASP A 499 -24.02 -32.15 31.54
C ASP A 499 -25.32 -32.65 30.90
N SER A 500 -25.25 -33.40 29.79
CA SER A 500 -26.42 -33.99 29.12
C SER A 500 -26.99 -35.23 29.84
N THR A 501 -26.25 -35.79 30.81
CA THR A 501 -26.66 -37.01 31.53
C THR A 501 -27.45 -36.75 32.82
N SER A 502 -27.61 -35.48 33.23
CA SER A 502 -28.27 -35.11 34.50
C SER A 502 -29.74 -34.66 34.38
N SER A 503 -30.40 -34.80 33.22
CA SER A 503 -31.87 -34.62 33.16
C SER A 503 -32.56 -35.47 32.08
N ASN A 504 -33.61 -36.17 32.53
CA ASN A 504 -34.63 -36.95 31.81
C ASN A 504 -34.35 -38.45 31.49
N PRO A 505 -35.04 -39.39 32.18
CA PRO A 505 -35.00 -40.84 31.93
C PRO A 505 -35.70 -41.33 30.64
N TYR A 506 -36.10 -40.44 29.73
CA TYR A 506 -36.88 -40.80 28.53
C TYR A 506 -36.37 -40.06 27.29
N ALA A 507 -35.13 -40.34 26.87
CA ALA A 507 -34.64 -39.92 25.57
C ALA A 507 -33.92 -41.09 24.89
N LEU A 508 -34.52 -41.59 23.81
CA LEU A 508 -33.95 -42.61 22.94
C LEU A 508 -32.70 -42.07 22.22
N SER A 509 -31.65 -42.87 22.21
CA SER A 509 -30.38 -42.61 21.55
C SER A 509 -30.51 -42.71 20.02
N ASN A 510 -30.36 -41.58 19.33
CA ASN A 510 -30.04 -41.58 17.90
C ASN A 510 -28.54 -41.33 17.73
N SER A 511 -27.81 -42.42 17.47
CA SER A 511 -26.42 -42.42 17.04
C SER A 511 -26.32 -42.06 15.56
N VAL A 512 -25.86 -40.85 15.26
CA VAL A 512 -25.29 -40.53 13.95
C VAL A 512 -23.93 -39.88 14.16
N THR A 513 -22.88 -40.65 13.90
CA THR A 513 -21.50 -40.21 13.70
C THR A 513 -21.26 -39.87 12.22
N PRO A 514 -20.43 -38.86 11.90
CA PRO A 514 -19.70 -38.00 12.83
C PRO A 514 -20.47 -36.71 13.17
N PRO A 515 -20.36 -36.19 14.40
CA PRO A 515 -20.89 -34.89 14.78
C PRO A 515 -20.02 -33.79 14.16
N LEU A 516 -20.68 -32.83 13.50
CA LEU A 516 -20.05 -31.60 13.02
C LEU A 516 -19.68 -30.72 14.23
N PRO A 517 -18.54 -30.01 14.21
CA PRO A 517 -18.11 -29.16 15.31
C PRO A 517 -19.06 -27.96 15.47
N THR A 518 -19.69 -27.86 16.64
CA THR A 518 -20.45 -26.68 17.08
C THR A 518 -19.47 -25.57 17.40
N PHE A 519 -19.35 -24.57 16.52
CA PHE A 519 -18.57 -23.36 16.79
C PHE A 519 -19.39 -22.27 17.47
N ALA A 520 -18.71 -21.51 18.32
CA ALA A 520 -19.22 -20.41 19.12
C ALA A 520 -19.92 -19.32 18.29
N ARG A 521 -21.03 -18.80 18.83
CA ARG A 521 -21.79 -17.66 18.29
C ARG A 521 -20.94 -16.39 18.28
N VAL A 522 -20.63 -15.89 17.09
CA VAL A 522 -20.35 -14.48 16.85
C VAL A 522 -21.68 -13.87 16.40
N SER A 523 -22.17 -12.85 17.11
CA SER A 523 -23.38 -12.12 16.72
C SER A 523 -23.08 -11.17 15.56
N ASN A 524 -22.81 -11.71 14.38
CA ASN A 524 -22.99 -11.01 13.12
C ASN A 524 -24.23 -11.62 12.46
N ALA A 525 -25.29 -10.82 12.29
CA ALA A 525 -26.55 -11.29 11.71
C ALA A 525 -26.41 -11.76 10.25
N TYR A 526 -25.25 -11.57 9.60
CA TYR A 526 -24.90 -12.15 8.31
C TYR A 526 -23.43 -12.59 8.29
N GLY A 527 -23.20 -13.90 8.22
CA GLY A 527 -21.88 -14.51 8.03
C GLY A 527 -21.43 -15.37 9.22
N SER A 528 -21.39 -16.69 9.03
CA SER A 528 -20.65 -17.58 9.92
C SER A 528 -19.15 -17.49 9.58
N TYR A 529 -18.27 -17.90 10.51
CA TYR A 529 -16.82 -17.97 10.28
C TYR A 529 -16.42 -18.78 9.04
N GLN A 530 -17.32 -19.63 8.53
CA GLN A 530 -17.10 -20.47 7.35
C GLN A 530 -17.20 -19.68 6.03
N ASP A 531 -17.75 -18.45 6.06
CA ASP A 531 -17.97 -17.61 4.87
C ASP A 531 -17.03 -16.38 4.81
N SER A 532 -15.98 -16.32 5.64
CA SER A 532 -15.06 -15.17 5.72
C SER A 532 -14.40 -14.81 4.39
N ASN A 533 -14.27 -15.78 3.48
CA ASN A 533 -13.68 -15.63 2.16
C ASN A 533 -14.72 -15.41 1.04
N ILE A 534 -16.00 -15.28 1.36
CA ILE A 534 -17.08 -15.12 0.38
C ILE A 534 -17.54 -13.65 0.39
N PRO A 535 -17.35 -12.89 -0.70
CA PRO A 535 -17.71 -11.48 -0.74
C PRO A 535 -19.23 -11.29 -0.65
N PHE A 536 -19.68 -10.23 0.03
CA PHE A 536 -21.11 -9.93 0.15
C PHE A 536 -21.73 -9.65 -1.24
N PRO A 537 -22.94 -10.18 -1.52
CA PRO A 537 -23.67 -9.89 -2.73
C PRO A 537 -23.90 -8.37 -2.92
N ARG A 538 -23.75 -7.91 -4.16
CA ARG A 538 -24.12 -6.54 -4.54
C ARG A 538 -25.64 -6.44 -4.62
N THR A 539 -26.19 -5.35 -4.09
CA THR A 539 -27.65 -5.09 -4.08
C THR A 539 -28.09 -4.16 -5.19
N SER A 540 -27.16 -3.40 -5.80
CA SER A 540 -27.39 -2.50 -6.93
C SER A 540 -26.07 -2.12 -7.62
N GLY A 541 -26.10 -1.73 -8.90
CA GLY A 541 -24.92 -1.26 -9.63
C GLY A 541 -25.23 -0.86 -11.07
N ALA A 542 -24.36 -0.07 -11.70
CA ALA A 542 -24.46 0.36 -13.10
C ALA A 542 -23.10 0.26 -13.82
N ARG A 543 -23.11 -0.12 -15.10
CA ARG A 543 -21.92 -0.26 -15.96
C ARG A 543 -22.26 0.11 -17.40
N PHE A 544 -21.36 0.84 -18.07
CA PHE A 544 -21.41 0.99 -19.51
C PHE A 544 -20.91 -0.28 -20.20
N CYS A 545 -21.63 -0.69 -21.23
CA CYS A 545 -21.28 -1.74 -22.17
C CYS A 545 -20.53 -1.11 -23.34
N GLY A 546 -19.52 -1.81 -23.88
CA GLY A 546 -18.75 -1.36 -25.04
C GLY A 546 -19.56 -1.21 -26.34
N ALA A 547 -20.84 -1.61 -26.34
CA ALA A 547 -21.78 -1.43 -27.44
C ALA A 547 -22.70 -0.20 -27.27
N GLY A 548 -22.36 0.76 -26.40
CA GLY A 548 -23.14 1.99 -26.22
C GLY A 548 -24.39 1.82 -25.35
N TYR A 549 -24.44 0.78 -24.51
CA TYR A 549 -25.56 0.56 -23.58
C TYR A 549 -25.14 0.81 -22.13
N LEU A 550 -25.99 1.43 -21.33
CA LEU A 550 -25.89 1.45 -19.88
C LEU A 550 -26.71 0.28 -19.31
N VAL A 551 -26.03 -0.64 -18.61
CA VAL A 551 -26.67 -1.76 -17.91
C VAL A 551 -26.66 -1.45 -16.42
N TYR A 552 -27.84 -1.47 -15.78
CA TYR A 552 -27.94 -1.27 -14.34
C TYR A 552 -28.93 -2.22 -13.66
N PHE A 553 -28.62 -2.56 -12.42
CA PHE A 553 -29.37 -3.50 -11.58
C PHE A 553 -30.05 -2.73 -10.46
N THR A 554 -31.37 -2.84 -10.39
CA THR A 554 -32.19 -2.24 -9.35
C THR A 554 -32.56 -3.26 -8.28
N ARG A 555 -32.88 -2.79 -7.07
CA ARG A 555 -33.23 -3.69 -5.96
C ARG A 555 -34.55 -4.39 -6.22
N PRO A 556 -34.78 -5.59 -5.65
CA PRO A 556 -36.10 -6.20 -5.63
C PRO A 556 -37.10 -5.26 -4.94
N MET A 557 -38.29 -5.07 -5.52
CA MET A 557 -39.34 -4.17 -5.01
C MET A 557 -39.71 -4.39 -3.53
N THR A 558 -39.46 -5.59 -2.99
CA THR A 558 -39.65 -5.92 -1.57
C THR A 558 -38.68 -5.19 -0.62
N MET A 559 -37.51 -4.77 -1.11
CA MET A 559 -36.50 -4.01 -0.35
C MET A 559 -36.57 -2.49 -0.60
N HIS A 560 -37.47 -2.03 -1.47
CA HIS A 560 -37.59 -0.60 -1.82
C HIS A 560 -38.37 0.23 -0.79
N ARG A 561 -39.11 -0.39 0.15
CA ARG A 561 -40.16 0.30 0.92
C ARG A 561 -39.69 1.11 2.13
N ALA A 562 -38.38 1.24 2.40
CA ALA A 562 -37.92 1.74 3.71
C ALA A 562 -36.67 2.65 3.68
N VAL A 563 -36.44 3.41 2.60
CA VAL A 563 -35.34 4.39 2.57
C VAL A 563 -35.92 5.76 2.24
N SER A 564 -35.65 6.75 3.08
CA SER A 564 -36.00 8.15 2.80
C SER A 564 -35.24 8.63 1.53
N PRO A 565 -35.78 9.54 0.71
CA PRO A 565 -35.14 9.97 -0.54
C PRO A 565 -33.73 10.55 -0.37
N THR A 566 -33.35 10.92 0.85
CA THR A 566 -32.10 11.59 1.21
C THR A 566 -30.97 10.66 1.65
N GLU A 567 -31.21 9.35 1.78
CA GLU A 567 -30.20 8.40 2.23
C GLU A 567 -29.46 7.70 1.07
N PRO A 568 -28.12 7.56 1.16
CA PRO A 568 -27.35 6.92 0.11
C PRO A 568 -27.73 5.45 -0.01
N THR A 569 -27.98 4.97 -1.23
CA THR A 569 -28.35 3.58 -1.48
C THR A 569 -27.18 2.63 -1.15
N PRO A 570 -27.28 1.73 -0.15
CA PRO A 570 -26.18 0.81 0.14
C PRO A 570 -25.83 -0.08 -1.06
N ARG A 571 -24.54 -0.24 -1.37
CA ARG A 571 -24.04 -0.99 -2.55
C ARG A 571 -23.93 -2.50 -2.33
N SER A 572 -23.86 -2.97 -1.08
CA SER A 572 -23.70 -4.37 -0.69
C SER A 572 -24.63 -4.77 0.46
N LEU A 573 -24.83 -6.07 0.67
CA LEU A 573 -25.58 -6.58 1.83
C LEU A 573 -24.91 -6.26 3.17
N SER A 574 -23.58 -6.20 3.25
CA SER A 574 -22.86 -5.82 4.48
C SER A 574 -23.15 -4.39 4.95
N ALA A 575 -23.42 -3.48 4.00
CA ALA A 575 -23.79 -2.12 4.36
C ALA A 575 -25.16 -2.08 5.05
N LEU A 576 -26.09 -2.99 4.71
CA LEU A 576 -27.41 -3.08 5.35
C LEU A 576 -27.34 -3.57 6.80
N SER A 577 -26.43 -4.50 7.14
CA SER A 577 -26.25 -4.93 8.53
C SER A 577 -25.67 -3.83 9.42
N ALA A 578 -24.82 -2.97 8.87
CA ALA A 578 -24.27 -1.82 9.58
C ALA A 578 -25.36 -0.78 9.96
N TYR A 579 -26.46 -0.70 9.20
CA TYR A 579 -27.63 0.12 9.55
C TYR A 579 -28.54 -0.55 10.61
N HIS A 580 -28.48 -1.88 10.77
CA HIS A 580 -29.29 -2.61 11.76
C HIS A 580 -28.65 -2.71 13.14
N SER A 581 -27.33 -2.78 13.21
CA SER A 581 -26.59 -2.61 14.47
C SER A 581 -26.50 -1.11 14.76
N GLY A 582 -27.25 -0.59 15.73
CA GLY A 582 -27.30 0.83 16.11
C GLY A 582 -26.00 1.46 16.64
N LEU A 583 -24.85 1.13 16.03
CA LEU A 583 -23.51 1.60 16.36
C LEU A 583 -22.88 2.49 15.27
N ILE A 584 -23.64 2.89 14.24
CA ILE A 584 -23.23 3.94 13.33
C ILE A 584 -24.36 4.97 13.22
N THR A 585 -24.35 5.97 14.11
CA THR A 585 -25.07 7.22 13.86
C THR A 585 -24.25 8.06 12.88
N PRO A 586 -24.82 8.49 11.73
CA PRO A 586 -24.26 9.61 10.99
C PRO A 586 -24.49 10.89 11.78
N MET A 587 -23.47 11.74 11.83
CA MET A 587 -23.52 13.08 12.38
C MET A 587 -24.68 13.87 11.75
N LYS A 588 -25.72 14.21 12.51
CA LYS A 588 -26.58 15.36 12.22
C LYS A 588 -27.11 16.03 13.48
N ILE A 589 -27.16 17.35 13.37
CA ILE A 589 -27.45 18.38 14.36
C ILE A 589 -28.93 18.36 14.81
N ARG A 590 -29.10 18.64 16.12
CA ARG A 590 -30.27 19.16 16.87
C ARG A 590 -31.44 18.23 17.26
N THR A 591 -31.61 18.15 18.59
CA THR A 591 -32.85 18.18 19.41
C THR A 591 -34.05 17.38 18.94
N GLU A 592 -34.45 16.36 19.71
CA GLU A 592 -35.71 16.28 20.49
C GLU A 592 -35.77 14.97 21.31
N THR A 593 -36.67 14.93 22.29
CA THR A 593 -36.84 14.02 23.46
C THR A 593 -37.03 12.51 23.19
N PRO A 594 -36.80 11.62 24.19
CA PRO A 594 -36.85 10.17 24.00
C PRO A 594 -38.27 9.61 24.21
N GLY A 595 -38.84 9.00 23.17
CA GLY A 595 -40.08 8.22 23.27
C GLY A 595 -40.40 7.47 21.98
N ASN A 596 -40.63 6.15 22.11
CA ASN A 596 -41.11 5.21 21.09
C ASN A 596 -40.09 4.55 20.13
N LEU A 597 -39.34 3.59 20.69
CA LEU A 597 -38.71 2.48 19.97
C LEU A 597 -39.75 1.38 19.64
N ARG A 598 -40.32 1.42 18.44
CA ARG A 598 -40.78 0.24 17.69
C ARG A 598 -40.81 0.60 16.21
N LEU A 599 -40.09 -0.12 15.35
CA LEU A 599 -40.52 -0.53 13.99
C LEU A 599 -39.40 -1.36 13.31
N TYR A 600 -39.83 -2.38 12.55
CA TYR A 600 -39.08 -3.39 11.78
C TYR A 600 -38.80 -4.77 12.43
N SER A 601 -39.90 -5.49 12.70
CA SER A 601 -40.01 -6.92 12.39
C SER A 601 -40.57 -7.05 10.97
N GLY A 602 -39.91 -7.81 10.08
CA GLY A 602 -40.43 -8.07 8.73
C GLY A 602 -39.40 -8.37 7.64
N SER A 603 -38.43 -9.25 7.90
CA SER A 603 -37.74 -9.96 6.80
C SER A 603 -38.47 -11.28 6.53
N PRO A 604 -38.78 -11.64 5.26
CA PRO A 604 -39.35 -12.93 4.91
C PRO A 604 -38.25 -14.01 4.93
N THR A 605 -37.75 -14.31 6.12
CA THR A 605 -36.93 -15.49 6.42
C THR A 605 -37.48 -16.12 7.69
N ARG A 606 -38.56 -16.87 7.47
CA ARG A 606 -38.99 -18.08 8.19
C ARG A 606 -38.09 -18.49 9.38
N SER A 607 -38.66 -18.43 10.60
CA SER A 607 -38.18 -18.96 11.89
C SER A 607 -36.77 -18.56 12.37
N GLU A 608 -36.67 -18.04 13.59
CA GLU A 608 -35.45 -17.68 14.35
C GLU A 608 -34.40 -18.81 14.52
N LYS A 609 -34.57 -19.95 13.85
CA LYS A 609 -33.69 -21.13 13.92
C LYS A 609 -32.74 -21.32 12.73
N GLU A 610 -32.86 -20.56 11.64
CA GLU A 610 -31.93 -20.67 10.50
C GLU A 610 -31.05 -19.42 10.37
N GLN A 611 -29.77 -19.56 10.75
CA GLN A 611 -28.75 -18.57 10.42
C GLN A 611 -28.53 -18.55 8.90
N VAL A 612 -28.81 -17.41 8.27
CA VAL A 612 -28.58 -17.22 6.82
C VAL A 612 -27.10 -16.91 6.60
N SER A 613 -26.39 -17.84 5.94
CA SER A 613 -24.98 -17.69 5.58
C SER A 613 -24.84 -16.87 4.27
N ILE A 614 -23.71 -16.19 4.05
CA ILE A 614 -23.41 -15.47 2.81
C ILE A 614 -23.41 -16.46 1.63
N SER A 615 -22.88 -17.68 1.86
CA SER A 615 -22.92 -18.78 0.89
C SER A 615 -24.35 -19.17 0.50
N SER A 616 -25.31 -19.15 1.43
CA SER A 616 -26.71 -19.47 1.12
C SER A 616 -27.36 -18.50 0.12
N PHE A 617 -26.88 -17.24 0.05
CA PHE A 617 -27.36 -16.28 -0.93
C PHE A 617 -26.93 -16.66 -2.36
N TYR A 618 -25.69 -17.14 -2.54
CA TYR A 618 -25.16 -17.56 -3.84
C TYR A 618 -25.68 -18.94 -4.29
N TYR A 619 -25.97 -19.85 -3.35
CA TYR A 619 -26.31 -21.24 -3.68
C TYR A 619 -27.81 -21.59 -3.61
N LYS A 620 -28.68 -20.62 -3.27
CA LYS A 620 -30.14 -20.82 -3.21
C LYS A 620 -30.76 -21.35 -4.50
N GLU A 621 -30.09 -21.21 -5.64
CA GLU A 621 -30.59 -21.66 -6.95
C GLU A 621 -30.40 -23.16 -7.24
N ARG A 622 -29.68 -23.93 -6.42
CA ARG A 622 -29.37 -25.34 -6.75
C ARG A 622 -30.09 -26.41 -5.94
N LYS A 623 -30.87 -26.07 -4.91
CA LYS A 623 -31.58 -27.05 -4.07
C LYS A 623 -33.06 -26.73 -3.88
N SER A 624 -33.84 -26.87 -4.95
CA SER A 624 -35.25 -27.22 -4.82
C SER A 624 -35.73 -27.86 -6.11
N ARG A 625 -35.81 -29.20 -6.13
CA ARG A 625 -36.70 -30.05 -6.96
C ARG A 625 -36.28 -31.53 -6.86
N ARG A 626 -36.40 -32.11 -5.67
CA ARG A 626 -36.53 -33.56 -5.38
C ARG A 626 -37.02 -33.59 -3.92
N TRP A 627 -38.18 -34.09 -3.51
CA TRP A 627 -39.12 -35.04 -4.10
C TRP A 627 -40.38 -35.14 -3.18
N LYS A 628 -41.58 -35.31 -3.79
CA LYS A 628 -42.94 -35.71 -3.27
C LYS A 628 -43.61 -34.98 -2.07
N SER A 629 -44.85 -34.52 -2.30
CA SER A 629 -46.04 -35.31 -1.94
C SER A 629 -47.27 -34.95 -2.79
N LYS A 630 -48.14 -35.94 -2.95
CA LYS A 630 -49.35 -36.03 -3.79
C LYS A 630 -50.56 -35.84 -2.87
N ARG A 631 -51.41 -34.83 -3.13
CA ARG A 631 -52.89 -34.88 -3.10
C ARG A 631 -53.50 -33.48 -3.22
N GLU A 632 -54.25 -33.32 -4.32
CA GLU A 632 -55.51 -32.61 -4.53
C GLU A 632 -55.83 -31.29 -3.82
N GLY A 633 -56.27 -30.31 -4.61
CA GLY A 633 -57.39 -29.45 -4.23
C GLY A 633 -57.16 -27.94 -4.31
N THR A 634 -57.46 -27.38 -5.49
CA THR A 634 -58.08 -26.06 -5.73
C THR A 634 -57.31 -24.75 -5.43
N ASP A 635 -57.09 -24.02 -6.53
CA ASP A 635 -57.12 -22.57 -6.73
C ASP A 635 -56.33 -21.65 -5.81
N THR A 636 -55.12 -21.28 -6.26
CA THR A 636 -54.71 -19.86 -6.18
C THR A 636 -53.95 -19.43 -7.43
N ASN A 637 -54.60 -18.56 -8.18
CA ASN A 637 -54.07 -17.75 -9.29
C ASN A 637 -52.74 -17.05 -8.96
N ASN A 638 -51.86 -17.01 -9.97
CA ASN A 638 -50.92 -15.94 -10.31
C ASN A 638 -50.45 -15.02 -9.17
N ARG A 639 -49.53 -15.52 -8.33
CA ARG A 639 -48.56 -14.62 -7.69
C ARG A 639 -47.28 -14.62 -8.50
N PRO A 640 -46.87 -13.49 -9.12
CA PRO A 640 -45.59 -13.44 -9.80
C PRO A 640 -44.49 -13.72 -8.79
N ILE A 641 -43.56 -14.59 -9.18
CA ILE A 641 -42.36 -14.93 -8.42
C ILE A 641 -41.54 -13.64 -8.25
N LYS A 642 -41.79 -12.90 -7.17
CA LYS A 642 -41.07 -11.67 -6.82
C LYS A 642 -39.73 -12.02 -6.17
N ALA A 643 -38.77 -12.52 -6.93
CA ALA A 643 -37.47 -12.93 -6.36
C ALA A 643 -36.23 -12.68 -7.24
N ALA A 644 -36.30 -11.86 -8.29
CA ALA A 644 -35.10 -11.43 -9.03
C ALA A 644 -35.10 -9.91 -9.23
N GLY A 645 -33.96 -9.26 -8.92
CA GLY A 645 -33.76 -7.84 -9.17
C GLY A 645 -33.89 -7.53 -10.67
N LYS A 646 -34.54 -6.42 -11.01
CA LYS A 646 -34.76 -6.04 -12.42
C LYS A 646 -33.45 -5.48 -13.00
N VAL A 647 -32.92 -6.14 -14.03
CA VAL A 647 -31.84 -5.62 -14.88
C VAL A 647 -32.48 -4.68 -15.90
N ILE A 648 -31.94 -3.49 -16.03
CA ILE A 648 -32.37 -2.50 -17.02
C ILE A 648 -31.19 -2.20 -17.92
N ILE A 649 -31.45 -2.21 -19.23
CA ILE A 649 -30.48 -1.92 -20.29
C ILE A 649 -31.02 -0.73 -21.06
N GLN A 650 -30.21 0.31 -21.21
CA GLN A 650 -30.60 1.55 -21.88
C GLN A 650 -29.54 1.94 -22.92
N ASP A 651 -29.97 2.28 -24.13
CA ASP A 651 -29.07 2.79 -25.18
C ASP A 651 -28.66 4.23 -24.87
N ILE A 652 -27.37 4.50 -24.89
CA ILE A 652 -26.76 5.81 -24.66
C ILE A 652 -25.84 6.22 -25.84
N SER A 653 -25.97 5.57 -27.00
CA SER A 653 -25.12 5.83 -28.17
C SER A 653 -25.18 7.29 -28.64
N CYS A 654 -26.27 8.01 -28.35
CA CYS A 654 -26.41 9.44 -28.60
C CYS A 654 -25.51 10.34 -27.72
N LEU A 655 -24.96 9.81 -26.64
CA LEU A 655 -24.06 10.52 -25.72
C LEU A 655 -22.59 10.22 -26.01
N LEU A 656 -22.29 9.32 -26.95
CA LEU A 656 -20.92 8.95 -27.30
C LEU A 656 -20.41 9.78 -28.49
N PRO A 657 -19.14 10.23 -28.46
CA PRO A 657 -18.56 11.05 -29.53
C PRO A 657 -18.30 10.28 -30.84
N VAL A 658 -18.53 8.97 -30.89
CA VAL A 658 -18.27 8.11 -32.05
C VAL A 658 -19.58 7.62 -32.65
N HIS A 659 -19.79 7.92 -33.93
CA HIS A 659 -20.97 7.54 -34.69
C HIS A 659 -20.69 6.32 -35.56
N LYS A 660 -21.10 5.14 -35.09
CA LYS A 660 -20.85 3.84 -35.74
C LYS A 660 -21.31 3.79 -37.21
N LEU A 661 -22.55 4.20 -37.49
CA LEU A 661 -23.11 4.16 -38.85
C LEU A 661 -22.30 5.00 -39.85
N LEU A 662 -21.69 6.09 -39.36
CA LEU A 662 -20.95 7.03 -40.17
C LEU A 662 -19.52 6.50 -40.43
N GLY A 663 -18.94 5.77 -39.48
CA GLY A 663 -17.70 5.03 -39.69
C GLY A 663 -17.85 3.88 -40.70
N GLU A 664 -19.00 3.21 -40.75
CA GLU A 664 -19.29 2.15 -41.74
C GLU A 664 -19.52 2.70 -43.16
N LEU A 665 -20.03 3.94 -43.27
CA LEU A 665 -20.36 4.58 -44.56
C LEU A 665 -19.24 5.45 -45.13
N TYR A 666 -18.21 5.75 -44.35
CA TYR A 666 -17.07 6.54 -44.82
C TYR A 666 -16.09 5.70 -45.64
N ILE A 667 -15.56 6.34 -46.69
CA ILE A 667 -14.58 5.74 -47.59
C ILE A 667 -13.23 6.44 -47.44
N LEU A 668 -12.17 5.68 -47.72
CA LEU A 668 -10.78 6.12 -47.71
C LEU A 668 -10.14 5.75 -49.04
N ASN A 669 -10.14 6.68 -49.99
CA ASN A 669 -9.43 6.52 -51.26
C ASN A 669 -8.44 7.68 -51.46
N VAL A 670 -7.17 7.41 -51.14
CA VAL A 670 -6.07 8.37 -51.19
C VAL A 670 -5.75 8.81 -52.63
N ASN A 671 -6.13 8.01 -53.63
CA ASN A 671 -5.85 8.30 -55.04
C ASN A 671 -6.80 9.32 -55.65
N ASN A 672 -7.99 9.52 -55.08
CA ASN A 672 -8.96 10.52 -55.52
C ASN A 672 -9.61 11.20 -54.32
N ILE A 673 -8.92 12.22 -53.80
CA ILE A 673 -9.31 12.95 -52.58
C ILE A 673 -10.64 13.67 -52.81
N GLN A 674 -10.85 14.28 -53.98
CA GLN A 674 -12.06 15.04 -54.31
C GLN A 674 -13.31 14.13 -54.27
N GLU A 675 -13.24 12.97 -54.90
CA GLU A 675 -14.34 11.97 -54.89
C GLU A 675 -14.58 11.41 -53.48
N THR A 676 -13.51 11.21 -52.71
CA THR A 676 -13.58 10.74 -51.32
C THR A 676 -14.31 11.74 -50.42
N CYS A 677 -13.98 13.02 -50.52
CA CYS A 677 -14.67 14.08 -49.78
C CYS A 677 -16.15 14.17 -50.19
N GLN A 678 -16.49 13.99 -51.47
CA GLN A 678 -17.87 14.07 -51.96
C GLN A 678 -18.74 12.93 -51.41
N LYS A 679 -18.22 11.70 -51.45
CA LYS A 679 -18.91 10.53 -50.92
C LYS A 679 -19.06 10.59 -49.39
N ASN A 680 -18.02 11.04 -48.68
CA ASN A 680 -18.09 11.20 -47.22
C ASN A 680 -19.05 12.33 -46.80
N ALA A 681 -19.16 13.41 -47.58
CA ALA A 681 -20.20 14.43 -47.39
C ALA A 681 -21.61 13.86 -47.56
N ALA A 682 -21.84 13.04 -48.60
CA ALA A 682 -23.14 12.39 -48.82
C ALA A 682 -23.49 11.39 -47.69
N SER A 683 -22.52 10.61 -47.22
CA SER A 683 -22.67 9.71 -46.07
C SER A 683 -23.01 10.46 -44.77
N ALA A 684 -22.37 11.62 -44.53
CA ALA A 684 -22.69 12.47 -43.39
C ALA A 684 -24.12 13.05 -43.46
N LEU A 685 -24.56 13.45 -44.66
CA LEU A 685 -25.92 13.94 -44.90
C LEU A 685 -26.98 12.85 -44.66
N ALA A 686 -26.73 11.62 -45.12
CA ALA A 686 -27.62 10.47 -44.91
C ALA A 686 -27.84 10.14 -43.43
N VAL A 687 -26.84 10.42 -42.59
CA VAL A 687 -26.87 10.24 -41.13
C VAL A 687 -27.47 11.45 -40.39
N GLY A 688 -27.70 12.57 -41.09
CA GLY A 688 -28.24 13.79 -40.50
C GLY A 688 -27.20 14.73 -39.86
N ARG A 689 -25.90 14.46 -40.02
CA ARG A 689 -24.79 15.30 -39.52
C ARG A 689 -24.42 16.38 -40.54
N ARG A 690 -25.24 17.44 -40.61
CA ARG A 690 -25.06 18.57 -41.55
C ARG A 690 -23.79 19.39 -41.30
N ASP A 691 -23.32 19.40 -40.06
CA ASP A 691 -22.03 19.98 -39.66
C ASP A 691 -20.88 19.32 -40.42
N LEU A 692 -20.84 17.98 -40.48
CA LEU A 692 -19.78 17.25 -41.17
C LEU A 692 -19.86 17.36 -42.70
N VAL A 693 -21.06 17.61 -43.26
CA VAL A 693 -21.21 17.91 -44.70
C VAL A 693 -20.41 19.16 -45.10
N GLN A 694 -20.46 20.20 -44.26
CA GLN A 694 -19.73 21.45 -44.51
C GLN A 694 -18.22 21.22 -44.45
N VAL A 695 -17.75 20.41 -43.51
CA VAL A 695 -16.33 20.07 -43.36
C VAL A 695 -15.78 19.36 -44.58
N TRP A 696 -16.47 18.31 -45.04
CA TRP A 696 -16.05 17.57 -46.23
C TRP A 696 -16.14 18.41 -47.50
N SER A 697 -17.09 19.35 -47.57
CA SER A 697 -17.18 20.31 -48.67
C SER A 697 -16.01 21.31 -48.65
N LEU A 698 -15.62 21.81 -47.48
CA LEU A 698 -14.45 22.70 -47.32
C LEU A 698 -13.14 21.98 -47.64
N ALA A 699 -13.00 20.74 -47.16
CA ALA A 699 -11.84 19.89 -47.46
C ALA A 699 -11.74 19.58 -48.96
N MET A 700 -12.87 19.43 -49.67
CA MET A 700 -12.91 19.26 -51.12
C MET A 700 -12.43 20.51 -51.87
N VAL A 701 -12.88 21.71 -51.46
CA VAL A 701 -12.46 22.98 -52.08
C VAL A 701 -10.94 23.16 -51.96
N ALA A 702 -10.34 22.70 -50.87
CA ALA A 702 -8.89 22.73 -50.71
C ALA A 702 -8.11 21.93 -51.77
N THR A 703 -8.76 21.03 -52.51
CA THR A 703 -8.13 20.15 -53.52
C THR A 703 -8.37 20.59 -54.97
N ASP A 704 -9.09 21.70 -55.20
CA ASP A 704 -9.40 22.18 -56.55
C ASP A 704 -8.15 22.79 -57.22
N LEU A 705 -7.74 22.19 -58.34
CA LEU A 705 -6.56 22.55 -59.13
C LEU A 705 -6.75 23.85 -59.94
N CYS A 706 -7.98 24.36 -60.07
CA CYS A 706 -8.28 25.52 -60.92
C CYS A 706 -7.77 26.86 -60.35
N LEU A 707 -7.26 26.87 -59.11
CA LEU A 707 -6.90 28.09 -58.37
C LEU A 707 -5.38 28.29 -58.18
N GLY A 708 -4.53 27.40 -58.71
CA GLY A 708 -3.07 27.48 -58.59
C GLY A 708 -2.39 28.23 -59.75
N PRO A 709 -1.40 29.13 -59.49
CA PRO A 709 -0.58 29.69 -60.54
C PRO A 709 0.43 28.63 -61.06
N LYS A 710 0.37 28.32 -62.36
CA LYS A 710 1.32 27.54 -63.20
C LYS A 710 2.15 26.45 -62.48
N SER A 711 1.74 25.21 -62.75
CA SER A 711 2.37 23.91 -62.48
C SER A 711 3.90 23.89 -62.34
N ASP A 712 4.37 23.56 -61.14
CA ASP A 712 5.66 22.89 -60.93
C ASP A 712 5.40 21.37 -60.95
N PRO A 713 5.96 20.60 -61.90
CA PRO A 713 5.69 19.16 -62.04
C PRO A 713 6.23 18.30 -60.87
N ASP A 714 7.05 18.85 -59.97
CA ASP A 714 7.68 18.11 -58.86
C ASP A 714 6.90 18.14 -57.53
N LEU A 715 5.69 18.75 -57.50
CA LEU A 715 4.82 18.80 -56.31
C LEU A 715 3.47 18.09 -56.58
N GLU A 716 3.44 16.77 -56.44
CA GLU A 716 2.27 15.91 -56.77
C GLU A 716 1.00 16.10 -55.87
N ILE A 717 0.95 17.08 -54.97
CA ILE A 717 -0.13 17.18 -53.96
C ILE A 717 -1.10 18.35 -54.25
N PRO A 718 -2.34 18.08 -54.71
CA PRO A 718 -3.29 19.11 -55.15
C PRO A 718 -3.62 20.18 -54.09
N TRP A 719 -3.75 19.79 -52.82
CA TRP A 719 -4.11 20.74 -51.75
C TRP A 719 -2.94 21.61 -51.27
N ALA A 720 -1.70 21.20 -51.54
CA ALA A 720 -0.52 22.00 -51.24
C ALA A 720 -0.34 23.11 -52.29
N GLN A 721 -0.88 22.93 -53.49
CA GLN A 721 -0.87 23.92 -54.57
C GLN A 721 -1.98 24.98 -54.44
N HIS A 722 -3.03 24.69 -53.66
CA HIS A 722 -4.12 25.63 -53.42
C HIS A 722 -3.69 26.74 -52.44
N PRO A 723 -3.86 28.05 -52.76
CA PRO A 723 -3.34 29.18 -51.95
C PRO A 723 -3.76 29.17 -50.47
N PHE A 724 -4.92 28.56 -50.18
CA PHE A 724 -5.47 28.44 -48.83
C PHE A 724 -5.58 26.99 -48.35
N GLY A 725 -5.19 26.00 -49.16
CA GLY A 725 -5.51 24.58 -48.91
C GLY A 725 -4.83 24.05 -47.65
N ARG A 726 -3.52 24.29 -47.52
CA ARG A 726 -2.74 23.90 -46.34
C ARG A 726 -3.25 24.55 -45.05
N GLN A 727 -3.45 25.86 -45.05
CA GLN A 727 -3.89 26.59 -43.86
C GLN A 727 -5.32 26.22 -43.44
N LEU A 728 -6.21 25.93 -44.41
CA LEU A 728 -7.57 25.47 -44.14
C LEU A 728 -7.59 24.08 -43.52
N LEU A 729 -6.81 23.13 -44.05
CA LEU A 729 -6.70 21.77 -43.51
C LEU A 729 -6.08 21.78 -42.10
N GLU A 730 -5.00 22.53 -41.87
CA GLU A 730 -4.40 22.69 -40.53
C GLU A 730 -5.42 23.28 -39.53
N SER A 731 -6.24 24.24 -39.96
CA SER A 731 -7.31 24.83 -39.12
C SER A 731 -8.43 23.84 -38.81
N LEU A 732 -8.86 23.02 -39.79
CA LEU A 732 -9.89 22.00 -39.59
C LEU A 732 -9.41 20.89 -38.62
N LEU A 733 -8.17 20.43 -38.78
CA LEU A 733 -7.56 19.44 -37.89
C LEU A 733 -7.42 19.99 -36.46
N ALA A 734 -6.96 21.24 -36.31
CA ALA A 734 -6.86 21.89 -35.00
C ALA A 734 -8.24 22.04 -34.33
N HIS A 735 -9.28 22.40 -35.10
CA HIS A 735 -10.65 22.54 -34.59
C HIS A 735 -11.20 21.22 -34.03
N TYR A 736 -11.09 20.13 -34.78
CA TYR A 736 -11.61 18.83 -34.34
C TYR A 736 -10.75 18.17 -33.25
N SER A 737 -9.46 18.52 -33.18
CA SER A 737 -8.61 18.17 -32.04
C SER A 737 -9.08 18.84 -30.74
N GLN A 738 -9.44 20.13 -30.80
CA GLN A 738 -9.99 20.87 -29.64
C GLN A 738 -11.37 20.37 -29.20
N LEU A 739 -12.20 19.91 -30.13
CA LEU A 739 -13.52 19.34 -29.83
C LEU A 739 -13.47 17.88 -29.35
N HIS A 740 -12.30 17.25 -29.35
CA HIS A 740 -12.10 15.83 -29.05
C HIS A 740 -12.96 14.87 -29.92
N ASP A 741 -13.29 15.28 -31.14
CA ASP A 741 -13.97 14.44 -32.13
C ASP A 741 -12.92 13.60 -32.87
N VAL A 742 -12.50 12.52 -32.21
CA VAL A 742 -11.42 11.63 -32.68
C VAL A 742 -11.78 10.97 -34.01
N GLN A 743 -13.06 10.65 -34.23
CA GLN A 743 -13.51 9.98 -35.46
C GLN A 743 -13.34 10.90 -36.67
N THR A 744 -13.83 12.14 -36.58
CA THR A 744 -13.73 13.11 -37.69
C THR A 744 -12.27 13.49 -37.95
N LEU A 745 -11.49 13.68 -36.89
CA LEU A 745 -10.06 13.98 -36.99
C LEU A 745 -9.28 12.87 -37.69
N ALA A 746 -9.46 11.61 -37.28
CA ALA A 746 -8.77 10.46 -37.87
C ALA A 746 -9.12 10.30 -39.37
N MET A 747 -10.38 10.55 -39.73
CA MET A 747 -10.84 10.48 -41.11
C MET A 747 -10.23 11.57 -41.99
N LEU A 748 -10.15 12.81 -41.50
CA LEU A 748 -9.47 13.89 -42.22
C LEU A 748 -7.97 13.59 -42.38
N CYS A 749 -7.29 13.16 -41.31
CA CYS A 749 -5.89 12.78 -41.39
C CYS A 749 -5.65 11.66 -42.42
N SER A 750 -6.49 10.61 -42.43
CA SER A 750 -6.34 9.45 -43.32
C SER A 750 -6.56 9.79 -44.79
N VAL A 751 -7.45 10.75 -45.09
CA VAL A 751 -7.72 11.18 -46.47
C VAL A 751 -6.61 12.09 -47.00
N PHE A 752 -5.96 12.86 -46.12
CA PHE A 752 -4.93 13.86 -46.47
C PHE A 752 -3.50 13.43 -46.05
N GLU A 753 -3.30 12.17 -45.68
CA GLU A 753 -2.00 11.62 -45.29
C GLU A 753 -1.04 11.66 -46.49
N ALA A 754 -0.06 12.56 -46.43
CA ALA A 754 0.94 12.73 -47.48
C ALA A 754 1.73 11.43 -47.70
N GLN A 755 1.86 11.01 -48.96
CA GLN A 755 2.85 10.02 -49.40
C GLN A 755 4.25 10.54 -49.05
N SER A 756 4.73 10.22 -47.85
CA SER A 756 6.09 10.48 -47.37
C SER A 756 7.15 9.55 -48.00
N ARG A 757 6.90 9.04 -49.22
CA ARG A 757 7.89 8.24 -49.96
C ARG A 757 8.39 9.01 -51.18
N LEU A 758 9.25 10.00 -50.92
CA LEU A 758 10.14 10.52 -51.94
C LEU A 758 11.16 9.43 -52.31
N GLN A 759 11.11 9.03 -53.58
CA GLN A 759 12.17 8.31 -54.29
C GLN A 759 13.41 9.21 -54.39
N GLY A 760 14.60 8.62 -54.13
CA GLY A 760 15.87 9.07 -54.71
C GLY A 760 16.77 9.98 -53.87
N CYS A 761 17.72 9.40 -53.12
CA CYS A 761 19.18 9.68 -53.21
C CYS A 761 19.97 8.81 -52.19
N PRO A 762 21.27 8.54 -52.44
CA PRO A 762 21.86 7.20 -52.31
C PRO A 762 22.53 6.88 -50.96
N ASN A 763 22.60 5.57 -50.71
CA ASN A 763 23.33 4.92 -49.62
C ASN A 763 24.83 5.27 -49.62
N SER A 764 25.36 5.66 -48.46
CA SER A 764 26.73 5.35 -48.06
C SER A 764 26.72 4.15 -47.10
N SER A 765 26.95 2.96 -47.65
CA SER A 765 27.27 1.70 -46.93
C SER A 765 28.54 1.85 -46.09
N GLY A 766 28.74 1.18 -44.94
CA GLY A 766 28.05 0.07 -44.25
C GLY A 766 28.86 -0.25 -42.96
N PRO A 767 28.97 -1.50 -42.49
CA PRO A 767 28.05 -2.66 -42.55
C PRO A 767 27.74 -3.20 -41.12
N PHE A 768 26.73 -4.06 -40.95
CA PHE A 768 26.77 -5.33 -40.18
C PHE A 768 25.39 -6.02 -40.24
N PRO A 769 25.34 -7.37 -40.14
CA PRO A 769 24.32 -8.21 -40.77
C PRO A 769 23.11 -8.52 -39.91
N GLN A 770 22.08 -8.95 -40.63
CA GLN A 770 20.76 -9.39 -40.20
C GLN A 770 20.78 -10.52 -39.16
N ARG A 771 19.84 -10.45 -38.21
CA ARG A 771 19.08 -11.64 -37.79
C ARG A 771 17.59 -11.33 -37.77
N ALA A 772 16.85 -12.16 -38.49
CA ALA A 772 15.46 -11.97 -38.86
C ALA A 772 14.46 -12.26 -37.72
N SER A 773 13.36 -11.49 -37.76
CA SER A 773 11.96 -11.84 -37.50
C SER A 773 11.59 -12.73 -36.30
N ASN A 774 10.86 -12.13 -35.35
CA ASN A 774 9.46 -12.51 -35.10
C ASN A 774 8.74 -11.37 -34.37
N LEU A 775 8.09 -10.49 -35.13
CA LEU A 775 7.14 -9.49 -34.64
C LEU A 775 5.82 -9.70 -35.40
N ALA A 776 4.91 -10.44 -34.77
CA ALA A 776 3.51 -10.47 -35.12
C ALA A 776 2.80 -9.35 -34.35
N SER A 777 2.19 -8.45 -35.12
CA SER A 777 0.97 -7.67 -34.84
C SER A 777 0.66 -7.28 -33.39
N HIS A 778 0.63 -5.97 -33.13
CA HIS A 778 -0.59 -5.31 -32.65
C HIS A 778 -0.45 -3.79 -32.75
N SER A 779 -1.06 -3.23 -33.80
CA SER A 779 -1.38 -1.81 -33.87
C SER A 779 -2.43 -1.47 -32.80
N ARG A 780 -2.15 -0.48 -31.97
CA ARG A 780 -3.18 0.32 -31.29
C ARG A 780 -2.88 1.80 -31.54
N TYR A 781 -3.76 2.38 -32.35
CA TYR A 781 -4.36 3.71 -32.24
C TYR A 781 -3.42 4.91 -32.02
N VAL A 782 -3.32 5.73 -33.07
CA VAL A 782 -3.37 7.20 -33.00
C VAL A 782 -4.65 7.63 -33.68
#